data_AF-A0A101XK23-F1
#
_entry.id   AF-A0A101XK23-F1
#
_cell.length_a   1.000
_cell.length_b   1.000
_cell.length_c   1.000
_cell.angle_alpha   90.00
_cell.angle_beta   90.00
_cell.angle_gamma   90.00
#
_symmetry.space_group_name_H-M   'P 1'
#
loop_
_entity.id
_entity.type
_entity.pdbx_description
1 polymer ?
#
loop_
_entity_poly.entity_id
_entity_poly.type
_entity_poly.pdbx_seq_one_letter_code
_entity_poly.pdbx_strand_id
1 'polypeptide(L)'
;MLGRAPDNILLWYGLTSGPGNVAWYTTSGSSGAMSASMTFNPLWGNYSVMIGPFKPGQWVQWVYWDTTTNTWLHCSTNLVAPGTTVECTPNGNFAIQDVYSPLIFVNATYSRYVYLVGQNATVYVLFNNEYGQTLTVNITLYIGNYVINYYNVTIAPGYSTIPLNFTVNMPQGIYTPFLAVYGLGTVLTQASLPNLYVLNTTGKPPISLVIVWNMHQPLYIEPNGTWEQAWTLLHTCHDFLWNGTWVGAYELQAMLINEYNVSVTIDFTPVLLYQWETILTEKSFPYSPVWPSPSQLNVNLTQCIEAINYTVNLYRELAQEGKVEILTVPFYHPLQPIIYDNGWSSDLLAQIIMGEEMTREVFGVNATGAWTPEMAFNIGLVHLYNETGIGFTVLDTQAFLPYVTVVSGTPTPYGSIIVEDSTGEQLIVLFRDTDLSNAFAFSYFSQSPQVTARELIHYLARIYMNNPGAVVVVALDGENPLIFNPTTGPADLQAIYQVLSEYQGTWFITQTASEAIETHKPVAVVTNLPETSWALNLNNWNNGYPGKTEIWYSLALAREYLVAFTKAVGAQISPVVPLPFNTTPNSTNPIYTLWNYLYIAEGSDWTWQTGPPNYGPAWFKQQALSYTDAIINTINGWLQQVRLVKYVDVNNVVVLQIYNGLNYTLYLTLVVSNGTYAIAKSVVLKPPQHDHNTCNRYRKRNHCPTILASQRERAR
;
A
#
# COMPACT_ATOMS: atom_id res chain seq x y z
N MET A 1 -15.31 -26.83 -34.29
CA MET A 1 -15.83 -25.45 -34.37
C MET A 1 -17.09 -25.48 -35.23
N LEU A 2 -18.18 -24.82 -34.79
CA LEU A 2 -19.42 -24.71 -35.56
C LEU A 2 -19.28 -23.54 -36.56
N GLY A 3 -19.12 -23.84 -37.85
CA GLY A 3 -19.06 -22.84 -38.93
C GLY A 3 -17.83 -21.90 -38.88
N ARG A 4 -17.80 -20.88 -39.75
CA ARG A 4 -16.85 -19.75 -39.66
C ARG A 4 -17.62 -18.55 -39.12
N ALA A 5 -17.25 -18.01 -37.96
CA ALA A 5 -17.93 -16.79 -37.50
C ALA A 5 -17.61 -15.59 -38.45
N PRO A 6 -18.58 -14.74 -38.86
CA PRO A 6 -20.01 -14.76 -38.53
C PRO A 6 -20.90 -15.32 -39.67
N ASP A 7 -20.85 -16.62 -39.91
CA ASP A 7 -21.77 -17.33 -40.81
C ASP A 7 -23.22 -17.30 -40.28
N ASN A 8 -24.22 -17.34 -41.17
CA ASN A 8 -25.62 -17.35 -40.79
C ASN A 8 -26.10 -18.78 -40.50
N ILE A 9 -26.29 -19.10 -39.22
CA ILE A 9 -26.59 -20.46 -38.75
C ILE A 9 -28.06 -20.56 -38.30
N LEU A 10 -28.78 -21.54 -38.84
CA LEU A 10 -30.12 -21.95 -38.39
C LEU A 10 -30.01 -23.18 -37.49
N LEU A 11 -30.70 -23.14 -36.35
CA LEU A 11 -30.98 -24.32 -35.53
C LEU A 11 -32.27 -24.97 -36.02
N TRP A 12 -32.19 -26.16 -36.58
CA TRP A 12 -33.37 -26.98 -36.84
C TRP A 12 -33.63 -27.88 -35.64
N TYR A 13 -34.85 -27.89 -35.11
CA TYR A 13 -35.21 -28.66 -33.92
C TYR A 13 -36.61 -29.27 -34.00
N GLY A 14 -36.87 -30.33 -33.24
CA GLY A 14 -38.16 -31.01 -33.20
C GLY A 14 -38.30 -31.88 -31.96
N LEU A 15 -39.53 -32.23 -31.63
CA LEU A 15 -39.87 -33.21 -30.60
C LEU A 15 -39.68 -34.63 -31.14
N THR A 16 -39.33 -35.56 -30.26
CA THR A 16 -39.20 -36.97 -30.59
C THR A 16 -39.61 -37.86 -29.41
N SER A 17 -39.57 -39.19 -29.61
CA SER A 17 -39.92 -40.17 -28.59
C SER A 17 -38.71 -40.71 -27.80
N GLY A 18 -37.48 -40.40 -28.20
CA GLY A 18 -36.26 -40.88 -27.54
C GLY A 18 -34.97 -40.40 -28.21
N PRO A 19 -33.79 -40.83 -27.73
CA PRO A 19 -32.51 -40.55 -28.38
C PRO A 19 -32.34 -41.38 -29.67
N GLY A 20 -31.67 -40.84 -30.70
CA GLY A 20 -31.36 -41.54 -31.96
C GLY A 20 -32.10 -41.00 -33.20
N ASN A 21 -32.01 -41.66 -34.37
CA ASN A 21 -32.72 -41.22 -35.60
C ASN A 21 -34.21 -41.61 -35.59
N VAL A 22 -34.96 -41.05 -34.64
CA VAL A 22 -36.42 -41.17 -34.53
C VAL A 22 -37.10 -40.00 -35.25
N ALA A 23 -38.36 -40.19 -35.66
CA ALA A 23 -39.11 -39.18 -36.38
C ALA A 23 -39.23 -37.87 -35.58
N TRP A 24 -39.17 -36.75 -36.31
CA TRP A 24 -39.30 -35.40 -35.76
C TRP A 24 -40.76 -34.97 -35.81
N TYR A 25 -41.20 -34.32 -34.75
CA TYR A 25 -42.51 -33.70 -34.66
C TYR A 25 -42.36 -32.23 -34.28
N THR A 26 -43.20 -31.37 -34.83
CA THR A 26 -43.29 -29.97 -34.38
C THR A 26 -43.88 -29.92 -32.96
N THR A 27 -43.81 -28.77 -32.29
CA THR A 27 -44.45 -28.57 -30.98
C THR A 27 -45.98 -28.72 -31.01
N SER A 28 -46.61 -28.68 -32.19
CA SER A 28 -48.04 -28.95 -32.37
C SER A 28 -48.35 -30.44 -32.66
N GLY A 29 -47.34 -31.30 -32.71
CA GLY A 29 -47.48 -32.75 -32.89
C GLY A 29 -47.57 -33.20 -34.36
N SER A 30 -47.43 -32.30 -35.33
CA SER A 30 -47.33 -32.67 -36.75
C SER A 30 -45.95 -33.19 -37.10
N SER A 31 -45.85 -34.12 -38.05
CA SER A 31 -44.57 -34.61 -38.57
C SER A 31 -43.75 -33.45 -39.17
N GLY A 32 -42.48 -33.33 -38.80
CA GLY A 32 -41.57 -32.31 -39.30
C GLY A 32 -40.68 -31.68 -38.23
N ALA A 33 -39.85 -30.73 -38.67
CA ALA A 33 -38.93 -29.96 -37.86
C ALA A 33 -39.28 -28.48 -37.91
N MET A 34 -38.92 -27.75 -36.86
CA MET A 34 -38.95 -26.29 -36.78
C MET A 34 -37.55 -25.75 -37.00
N SER A 35 -37.42 -24.46 -37.33
CA SER A 35 -36.11 -23.80 -37.40
C SER A 35 -36.12 -22.46 -36.69
N ALA A 36 -34.96 -22.05 -36.16
CA ALA A 36 -34.75 -20.76 -35.52
C ALA A 36 -33.38 -20.21 -35.89
N SER A 37 -33.29 -18.90 -36.17
CA SER A 37 -32.02 -18.26 -36.51
C SER A 37 -31.17 -18.03 -35.27
N MET A 38 -29.89 -18.37 -35.33
CA MET A 38 -28.96 -18.16 -34.24
C MET A 38 -28.29 -16.79 -34.33
N THR A 39 -28.02 -16.19 -33.17
CA THR A 39 -27.35 -14.90 -33.02
C THR A 39 -25.90 -15.13 -32.59
N PHE A 40 -24.93 -14.59 -33.34
CA PHE A 40 -23.52 -14.63 -32.96
C PHE A 40 -23.18 -13.50 -31.97
N ASN A 41 -22.54 -13.84 -30.85
CA ASN A 41 -22.01 -12.86 -29.90
C ASN A 41 -20.49 -12.70 -30.07
N PRO A 42 -20.01 -11.53 -30.54
CA PRO A 42 -18.59 -11.31 -30.79
C PRO A 42 -17.72 -11.14 -29.53
N LEU A 43 -18.31 -10.84 -28.36
CA LEU A 43 -17.56 -10.72 -27.09
C LEU A 43 -17.17 -12.09 -26.51
N TRP A 44 -18.03 -13.11 -26.70
CA TRP A 44 -17.82 -14.45 -26.14
C TRP A 44 -17.54 -15.52 -27.20
N GLY A 45 -17.60 -15.18 -28.48
CA GLY A 45 -17.28 -16.07 -29.60
C GLY A 45 -18.25 -17.25 -29.76
N ASN A 46 -19.53 -17.09 -29.37
CA ASN A 46 -20.53 -18.17 -29.42
C ASN A 46 -21.83 -17.77 -30.17
N TYR A 47 -22.55 -18.77 -30.67
CA TYR A 47 -23.90 -18.60 -31.24
C TYR A 47 -24.97 -19.00 -30.21
N SER A 48 -26.07 -18.25 -30.13
CA SER A 48 -27.18 -18.54 -29.22
C SER A 48 -28.55 -18.37 -29.90
N VAL A 49 -29.54 -19.16 -29.46
CA VAL A 49 -30.94 -19.07 -29.88
C VAL A 49 -31.84 -19.62 -28.77
N MET A 50 -33.06 -19.11 -28.65
CA MET A 50 -34.06 -19.59 -27.71
C MET A 50 -35.14 -20.37 -28.47
N ILE A 51 -35.43 -21.60 -28.04
CA ILE A 51 -36.43 -22.50 -28.65
C ILE A 51 -37.35 -23.08 -27.56
N GLY A 52 -38.57 -23.46 -27.93
CA GLY A 52 -39.59 -23.94 -26.99
C GLY A 52 -40.81 -23.01 -26.92
N PRO A 53 -41.63 -23.09 -25.86
CA PRO A 53 -41.47 -23.94 -24.67
C PRO A 53 -41.71 -25.43 -24.96
N PHE A 54 -41.09 -26.30 -24.16
CA PHE A 54 -41.30 -27.75 -24.18
C PHE A 54 -41.98 -28.19 -22.89
N LYS A 55 -42.64 -29.35 -22.93
CA LYS A 55 -43.20 -30.00 -21.74
C LYS A 55 -42.12 -30.89 -21.11
N PRO A 56 -42.05 -30.95 -19.77
CA PRO A 56 -41.21 -31.90 -19.06
C PRO A 56 -41.38 -33.33 -19.58
N GLY A 57 -40.27 -34.05 -19.73
CA GLY A 57 -40.18 -35.41 -20.25
C GLY A 57 -40.14 -35.51 -21.77
N GLN A 58 -40.28 -34.41 -22.52
CA GLN A 58 -40.21 -34.42 -23.98
C GLN A 58 -38.76 -34.51 -24.46
N TRP A 59 -38.51 -35.38 -25.44
CA TRP A 59 -37.24 -35.39 -26.14
C TRP A 59 -37.23 -34.31 -27.21
N VAL A 60 -36.20 -33.48 -27.19
CA VAL A 60 -35.93 -32.47 -28.21
C VAL A 60 -34.69 -32.91 -28.98
N GLN A 61 -34.83 -33.00 -30.30
CA GLN A 61 -33.70 -33.19 -31.20
C GLN A 61 -33.40 -31.92 -31.98
N TRP A 62 -32.14 -31.72 -32.32
CA TRP A 62 -31.73 -30.60 -33.17
C TRP A 62 -30.54 -30.92 -34.05
N VAL A 63 -30.34 -30.09 -35.06
CA VAL A 63 -29.19 -30.06 -35.97
C VAL A 63 -28.93 -28.60 -36.37
N TYR A 64 -27.69 -28.26 -36.73
CA TYR A 64 -27.33 -26.91 -37.17
C TYR A 64 -27.21 -26.88 -38.70
N TRP A 65 -27.68 -25.81 -39.33
CA TRP A 65 -27.53 -25.57 -40.76
C TRP A 65 -26.87 -24.22 -41.01
N ASP A 66 -25.66 -24.25 -41.56
CA ASP A 66 -24.97 -23.06 -42.03
C ASP A 66 -25.52 -22.71 -43.42
N THR A 67 -26.28 -21.62 -43.48
CA THR A 67 -26.88 -21.14 -44.73
C THR A 67 -25.89 -20.40 -45.62
N THR A 68 -24.77 -19.92 -45.06
CA THR A 68 -23.71 -19.24 -45.82
C THR A 68 -22.95 -20.24 -46.68
N THR A 69 -22.57 -21.38 -46.10
CA THR A 69 -21.83 -22.45 -46.80
C THR A 69 -22.74 -23.53 -47.37
N ASN A 70 -24.04 -23.47 -47.07
CA ASN A 70 -25.04 -24.48 -47.38
C ASN A 70 -24.67 -25.88 -46.85
N THR A 71 -24.18 -25.95 -45.61
CA THR A 71 -23.75 -27.20 -44.98
C THR A 71 -24.45 -27.45 -43.65
N TRP A 72 -24.87 -28.69 -43.42
CA TRP A 72 -25.34 -29.12 -42.10
C TRP A 72 -24.13 -29.40 -41.20
N LEU A 73 -24.12 -28.79 -40.02
CA LEU A 73 -23.03 -28.89 -39.05
C LEU A 73 -23.44 -29.85 -37.92
N HIS A 74 -22.64 -30.89 -37.71
CA HIS A 74 -22.83 -31.89 -36.65
C HIS A 74 -21.52 -32.10 -35.87
N CYS A 75 -21.57 -32.06 -34.54
CA CYS A 75 -20.43 -32.28 -33.64
C CYS A 75 -20.89 -33.05 -32.39
N SER A 76 -20.84 -34.37 -32.38
CA SER A 76 -21.22 -35.17 -31.20
C SER A 76 -20.09 -35.19 -30.16
N THR A 77 -20.25 -34.47 -29.05
CA THR A 77 -19.40 -34.60 -27.84
C THR A 77 -19.90 -35.65 -26.85
N ASN A 78 -21.10 -36.21 -27.04
CA ASN A 78 -21.77 -37.02 -26.02
C ASN A 78 -21.25 -38.47 -25.89
N LEU A 79 -20.11 -38.82 -26.51
CA LEU A 79 -19.55 -40.17 -26.44
C LEU A 79 -18.02 -40.26 -26.25
N VAL A 80 -17.31 -39.16 -25.95
CA VAL A 80 -15.85 -39.20 -25.84
C VAL A 80 -15.34 -38.56 -24.55
N ALA A 81 -14.42 -39.27 -23.89
CA ALA A 81 -13.77 -38.85 -22.66
C ALA A 81 -12.98 -37.54 -22.83
N PRO A 82 -12.70 -36.80 -21.75
CA PRO A 82 -11.84 -35.62 -21.81
C PRO A 82 -10.48 -35.96 -22.43
N GLY A 83 -10.08 -35.21 -23.48
CA GLY A 83 -8.75 -35.34 -24.11
C GLY A 83 -8.70 -35.94 -25.53
N THR A 84 -9.85 -36.30 -26.13
CA THR A 84 -9.91 -36.86 -27.50
C THR A 84 -10.40 -35.84 -28.54
N THR A 85 -9.80 -35.82 -29.73
CA THR A 85 -10.23 -35.00 -30.88
C THR A 85 -11.60 -35.45 -31.41
N VAL A 86 -12.51 -34.48 -31.57
CA VAL A 86 -13.88 -34.68 -32.07
C VAL A 86 -13.86 -34.82 -33.60
N GLU A 87 -14.28 -35.97 -34.14
CA GLU A 87 -14.57 -36.14 -35.57
C GLU A 87 -16.05 -35.83 -35.87
N CYS A 88 -16.29 -35.00 -36.87
CA CYS A 88 -17.63 -34.65 -37.36
C CYS A 88 -18.05 -35.66 -38.45
N THR A 89 -19.07 -36.48 -38.21
CA THR A 89 -19.60 -37.43 -39.21
C THR A 89 -20.99 -37.04 -39.72
N PRO A 90 -21.36 -37.38 -40.97
CA PRO A 90 -22.73 -37.26 -41.46
C PRO A 90 -23.62 -38.34 -40.81
N ASN A 91 -24.82 -37.96 -40.34
CA ASN A 91 -25.96 -38.84 -39.95
C ASN A 91 -26.30 -39.01 -38.43
N GLY A 92 -25.85 -38.13 -37.53
CA GLY A 92 -26.28 -38.13 -36.12
C GLY A 92 -27.16 -36.94 -35.72
N ASN A 93 -28.33 -37.20 -35.12
CA ASN A 93 -29.15 -36.19 -34.45
C ASN A 93 -28.66 -35.96 -33.02
N PHE A 94 -28.66 -34.71 -32.54
CA PHE A 94 -28.56 -34.42 -31.11
C PHE A 94 -29.90 -34.68 -30.46
N ALA A 95 -29.95 -35.34 -29.31
CA ALA A 95 -31.18 -35.57 -28.56
C ALA A 95 -30.95 -35.28 -27.08
N ILE A 96 -31.78 -34.43 -26.49
CA ILE A 96 -31.87 -34.24 -25.05
C ILE A 96 -33.31 -34.47 -24.61
N GLN A 97 -33.52 -35.12 -23.47
CA GLN A 97 -34.82 -35.10 -22.82
C GLN A 97 -34.89 -33.83 -21.98
N ASP A 98 -35.91 -33.01 -22.18
CA ASP A 98 -36.24 -31.92 -21.27
C ASP A 98 -36.66 -32.51 -19.92
N VAL A 99 -35.71 -32.73 -19.03
CA VAL A 99 -35.99 -33.16 -17.66
C VAL A 99 -36.14 -31.91 -16.82
N TYR A 100 -37.36 -31.38 -16.73
CA TYR A 100 -37.65 -30.35 -15.75
C TYR A 100 -37.53 -30.96 -14.35
N SER A 101 -36.43 -30.65 -13.69
CA SER A 101 -36.35 -30.82 -12.25
C SER A 101 -37.03 -29.63 -11.60
N PRO A 102 -38.03 -29.85 -10.73
CA PRO A 102 -38.62 -28.77 -9.97
C PRO A 102 -37.70 -28.27 -8.84
N LEU A 103 -36.51 -28.86 -8.67
CA LEU A 103 -35.55 -28.47 -7.63
C LEU A 103 -34.30 -27.88 -8.27
N ILE A 104 -34.12 -26.57 -8.07
CA ILE A 104 -33.00 -25.81 -8.63
C ILE A 104 -31.98 -25.56 -7.51
N PHE A 105 -30.72 -25.92 -7.74
CA PHE A 105 -29.61 -25.46 -6.91
C PHE A 105 -29.35 -23.97 -7.19
N VAL A 106 -29.26 -23.16 -6.13
CA VAL A 106 -29.02 -21.71 -6.23
C VAL A 106 -27.58 -21.37 -5.86
N ASN A 107 -27.16 -21.73 -4.66
CA ASN A 107 -25.78 -21.57 -4.20
C ASN A 107 -25.46 -22.50 -3.02
N ALA A 108 -24.20 -22.55 -2.61
CA ALA A 108 -23.79 -23.17 -1.36
C ALA A 108 -22.71 -22.35 -0.67
N THR A 109 -22.76 -22.31 0.66
CA THR A 109 -21.75 -21.67 1.51
C THR A 109 -21.37 -22.57 2.68
N TYR A 110 -20.10 -22.57 3.05
CA TYR A 110 -19.64 -23.28 4.24
C TYR A 110 -19.79 -22.40 5.48
N SER A 111 -19.96 -23.02 6.65
CA SER A 111 -19.94 -22.31 7.95
C SER A 111 -18.60 -21.68 8.29
N ARG A 112 -17.51 -22.12 7.64
CA ARG A 112 -16.15 -21.59 7.75
C ARG A 112 -15.48 -21.60 6.38
N TYR A 113 -14.51 -20.72 6.18
CA TYR A 113 -13.68 -20.67 4.98
C TYR A 113 -12.65 -21.81 4.94
N VAL A 114 -12.17 -22.25 6.11
CA VAL A 114 -11.16 -23.31 6.29
C VAL A 114 -11.54 -24.17 7.49
N TYR A 115 -11.29 -25.48 7.39
CA TYR A 115 -11.51 -26.46 8.45
C TYR A 115 -10.22 -27.21 8.81
N LEU A 116 -10.10 -27.61 10.07
CA LEU A 116 -9.05 -28.52 10.53
C LEU A 116 -9.49 -29.98 10.39
N VAL A 117 -8.54 -30.89 10.19
CA VAL A 117 -8.83 -32.35 10.23
C VAL A 117 -9.49 -32.70 11.56
N GLY A 118 -10.61 -33.43 11.50
CA GLY A 118 -11.44 -33.82 12.64
C GLY A 118 -12.48 -32.79 13.08
N GLN A 119 -12.49 -31.59 12.49
CA GLN A 119 -13.49 -30.57 12.81
C GLN A 119 -14.86 -30.90 12.19
N ASN A 120 -15.94 -30.51 12.86
CA ASN A 120 -17.27 -30.55 12.26
C ASN A 120 -17.46 -29.37 11.28
N ALA A 121 -18.00 -29.67 10.11
CA ALA A 121 -18.32 -28.74 9.05
C ALA A 121 -19.82 -28.76 8.74
N THR A 122 -20.31 -27.62 8.26
CA THR A 122 -21.67 -27.47 7.76
C THR A 122 -21.58 -26.76 6.42
N VAL A 123 -22.21 -27.34 5.39
CA VAL A 123 -22.47 -26.65 4.13
C VAL A 123 -23.95 -26.30 4.06
N TYR A 124 -24.26 -25.02 3.91
CA TYR A 124 -25.59 -24.49 3.71
C TYR A 124 -25.86 -24.45 2.22
N VAL A 125 -26.81 -25.24 1.75
CA VAL A 125 -27.19 -25.31 0.34
C VAL A 125 -28.53 -24.63 0.14
N LEU A 126 -28.57 -23.58 -0.67
CA LEU A 126 -29.79 -22.90 -1.05
C LEU A 126 -30.40 -23.58 -2.27
N PHE A 127 -31.62 -24.08 -2.12
CA PHE A 127 -32.42 -24.58 -3.21
C PHE A 127 -33.62 -23.68 -3.48
N ASN A 128 -34.10 -23.65 -4.72
CA ASN A 128 -35.43 -23.18 -5.07
C ASN A 128 -36.28 -24.39 -5.48
N ASN A 129 -37.31 -24.69 -4.70
CA ASN A 129 -38.27 -25.75 -5.00
C ASN A 129 -39.51 -25.18 -5.67
N GLU A 130 -39.61 -25.38 -6.98
CA GLU A 130 -40.71 -24.91 -7.82
C GLU A 130 -41.90 -25.89 -7.88
N TYR A 131 -41.84 -27.04 -7.18
CA TYR A 131 -42.88 -28.07 -7.22
C TYR A 131 -44.19 -27.67 -6.53
N GLY A 132 -44.23 -26.51 -5.86
CA GLY A 132 -45.39 -26.02 -5.12
C GLY A 132 -45.76 -26.82 -3.86
N GLN A 133 -45.07 -27.93 -3.59
CA GLN A 133 -45.21 -28.78 -2.40
C GLN A 133 -43.84 -29.14 -1.83
N THR A 134 -43.80 -29.52 -0.56
CA THR A 134 -42.56 -29.98 0.09
C THR A 134 -42.04 -31.24 -0.58
N LEU A 135 -40.78 -31.22 -1.02
CA LEU A 135 -40.09 -32.40 -1.54
C LEU A 135 -39.37 -33.11 -0.40
N THR A 136 -39.38 -34.44 -0.42
CA THR A 136 -38.51 -35.28 0.42
C THR A 136 -37.47 -35.94 -0.48
N VAL A 137 -36.20 -35.64 -0.25
CA VAL A 137 -35.09 -36.02 -1.12
C VAL A 137 -33.98 -36.71 -0.33
N ASN A 138 -33.15 -37.48 -1.03
CA ASN A 138 -31.87 -37.93 -0.52
C ASN A 138 -30.77 -37.07 -1.16
N ILE A 139 -29.78 -36.66 -0.38
CA ILE A 139 -28.68 -35.83 -0.85
C ILE A 139 -27.38 -36.60 -0.63
N THR A 140 -26.55 -36.69 -1.65
CA THR A 140 -25.20 -37.23 -1.55
C THR A 140 -24.20 -36.11 -1.82
N LEU A 141 -23.31 -35.90 -0.86
CA LEU A 141 -22.18 -34.99 -0.97
C LEU A 141 -20.91 -35.79 -1.21
N TYR A 142 -20.28 -35.56 -2.36
CA TYR A 142 -19.01 -36.14 -2.77
C TYR A 142 -17.89 -35.13 -2.50
N ILE A 143 -16.86 -35.54 -1.76
CA ILE A 143 -15.68 -34.72 -1.45
C ILE A 143 -14.45 -35.58 -1.80
N GLY A 144 -13.94 -35.48 -3.02
CA GLY A 144 -12.93 -36.42 -3.51
C GLY A 144 -13.44 -37.87 -3.43
N ASN A 145 -12.75 -38.74 -2.69
CA ASN A 145 -13.16 -40.14 -2.48
C ASN A 145 -14.13 -40.33 -1.31
N TYR A 146 -14.50 -39.26 -0.60
CA TYR A 146 -15.38 -39.32 0.56
C TYR A 146 -16.83 -39.06 0.13
N VAL A 147 -17.74 -39.91 0.61
CA VAL A 147 -19.17 -39.85 0.26
C VAL A 147 -19.99 -39.74 1.53
N ILE A 148 -20.80 -38.69 1.62
CA ILE A 148 -21.68 -38.42 2.76
C ILE A 148 -23.12 -38.43 2.26
N ASN A 149 -23.96 -39.26 2.88
CA ASN A 149 -25.36 -39.41 2.47
C ASN A 149 -26.30 -38.85 3.54
N TYR A 150 -27.25 -38.04 3.09
CA TYR A 150 -28.33 -37.47 3.88
C TYR A 150 -29.65 -38.02 3.35
N TYR A 151 -30.43 -38.64 4.23
CA TYR A 151 -31.68 -39.29 3.86
C TYR A 151 -32.89 -38.52 4.38
N ASN A 152 -33.98 -38.56 3.62
CA ASN A 152 -35.27 -37.95 3.99
C ASN A 152 -35.17 -36.45 4.31
N VAL A 153 -34.36 -35.71 3.55
CA VAL A 153 -34.22 -34.26 3.66
C VAL A 153 -35.46 -33.59 3.08
N THR A 154 -36.10 -32.73 3.87
CA THR A 154 -37.30 -32.01 3.43
C THR A 154 -36.94 -30.62 2.90
N ILE A 155 -37.48 -30.27 1.73
CA ILE A 155 -37.27 -28.97 1.07
C ILE A 155 -38.64 -28.33 0.83
N ALA A 156 -38.93 -27.25 1.53
CA ALA A 156 -40.19 -26.53 1.40
C ALA A 156 -40.30 -25.83 0.03
N PRO A 157 -41.52 -25.52 -0.47
CA PRO A 157 -41.70 -24.74 -1.69
C PRO A 157 -40.99 -23.38 -1.63
N GLY A 158 -40.47 -22.92 -2.77
CA GLY A 158 -39.69 -21.70 -2.89
C GLY A 158 -38.25 -21.86 -2.39
N TYR A 159 -37.64 -20.76 -1.96
CA TYR A 159 -36.25 -20.74 -1.49
C TYR A 159 -36.11 -21.36 -0.10
N SER A 160 -35.27 -22.39 0.01
CA SER A 160 -34.97 -23.09 1.26
C SER A 160 -33.48 -23.34 1.41
N THR A 161 -32.91 -22.93 2.55
CA THR A 161 -31.50 -23.21 2.91
C THR A 161 -31.42 -24.48 3.74
N ILE A 162 -30.70 -25.49 3.25
CA ILE A 162 -30.55 -26.79 3.88
C ILE A 162 -29.15 -26.93 4.48
N PRO A 163 -29.01 -27.11 5.81
CA PRO A 163 -27.71 -27.38 6.43
C PRO A 163 -27.33 -28.85 6.30
N LEU A 164 -26.17 -29.13 5.69
CA LEU A 164 -25.60 -30.47 5.58
C LEU A 164 -24.35 -30.56 6.47
N ASN A 165 -24.47 -31.29 7.57
CA ASN A 165 -23.40 -31.44 8.57
C ASN A 165 -22.53 -32.66 8.28
N PHE A 166 -21.22 -32.55 8.43
CA PHE A 166 -20.29 -33.66 8.31
C PHE A 166 -19.03 -33.42 9.14
N THR A 167 -18.26 -34.47 9.42
CA THR A 167 -16.95 -34.36 10.07
C THR A 167 -15.85 -34.42 9.01
N VAL A 168 -14.88 -33.50 9.09
CA VAL A 168 -13.77 -33.38 8.15
C VAL A 168 -12.72 -34.46 8.43
N ASN A 169 -13.00 -35.69 7.97
CA ASN A 169 -12.11 -36.86 8.13
C ASN A 169 -11.18 -37.09 6.93
N MET A 170 -10.98 -36.07 6.09
CA MET A 170 -10.09 -36.10 4.94
C MET A 170 -8.74 -35.45 5.26
N PRO A 171 -7.64 -35.87 4.61
CA PRO A 171 -6.33 -35.23 4.74
C PRO A 171 -6.32 -33.75 4.36
N GLN A 172 -5.25 -33.06 4.73
CA GLN A 172 -4.98 -31.70 4.28
C GLN A 172 -5.05 -31.59 2.75
N GLY A 173 -5.75 -30.58 2.25
CA GLY A 173 -5.89 -30.35 0.82
C GLY A 173 -7.01 -29.36 0.49
N ILE A 174 -7.13 -29.07 -0.80
CA ILE A 174 -8.23 -28.29 -1.37
C ILE A 174 -9.07 -29.26 -2.19
N TYR A 175 -10.33 -29.43 -1.80
CA TYR A 175 -11.27 -30.33 -2.45
C TYR A 175 -12.28 -29.50 -3.24
N THR A 176 -12.79 -30.05 -4.33
CA THR A 176 -13.91 -29.47 -5.09
C THR A 176 -15.12 -30.38 -4.92
N PRO A 177 -15.98 -30.12 -3.91
CA PRO A 177 -17.09 -31.01 -3.62
C PRO A 177 -18.17 -30.95 -4.69
N PHE A 178 -18.89 -32.06 -4.82
CA PHE A 178 -19.98 -32.21 -5.76
C PHE A 178 -21.21 -32.74 -5.02
N LEU A 179 -22.36 -32.13 -5.30
CA LEU A 179 -23.63 -32.46 -4.69
C LEU A 179 -24.51 -33.17 -5.73
N ALA A 180 -25.15 -34.26 -5.33
CA ALA A 180 -26.22 -34.90 -6.09
C ALA A 180 -27.46 -35.05 -5.21
N VAL A 181 -28.60 -34.61 -5.72
CA VAL A 181 -29.89 -34.71 -5.03
C VAL A 181 -30.79 -35.67 -5.79
N TYR A 182 -31.36 -36.62 -5.07
CA TYR A 182 -32.19 -37.70 -5.59
C TYR A 182 -33.60 -37.61 -5.00
N GLY A 183 -34.60 -37.81 -5.85
CA GLY A 183 -36.00 -37.89 -5.44
C GLY A 183 -36.74 -38.86 -6.37
N LEU A 184 -37.68 -39.64 -5.83
CA LEU A 184 -38.49 -40.59 -6.61
C LEU A 184 -37.66 -41.56 -7.50
N GLY A 185 -36.45 -41.92 -7.07
CA GLY A 185 -35.56 -42.85 -7.79
C GLY A 185 -34.78 -42.22 -8.96
N THR A 186 -34.86 -40.90 -9.17
CA THR A 186 -34.08 -40.17 -10.19
C THR A 186 -33.24 -39.05 -9.57
N VAL A 187 -32.26 -38.55 -10.34
CA VAL A 187 -31.50 -37.35 -9.99
C VAL A 187 -32.36 -36.13 -10.28
N LEU A 188 -32.60 -35.30 -9.26
CA LEU A 188 -33.30 -34.03 -9.40
C LEU A 188 -32.32 -32.90 -9.73
N THR A 189 -31.20 -32.79 -9.03
CA THR A 189 -30.23 -31.74 -9.33
C THR A 189 -28.82 -32.15 -8.93
N GLN A 190 -27.84 -31.56 -9.60
CA GLN A 190 -26.43 -31.78 -9.37
C GLN A 190 -25.70 -30.45 -9.48
N ALA A 191 -24.74 -30.21 -8.60
CA ALA A 191 -23.97 -28.98 -8.59
C ALA A 191 -22.57 -29.19 -8.00
N SER A 192 -21.57 -28.56 -8.61
CA SER A 192 -20.28 -28.36 -7.96
C SER A 192 -20.42 -27.29 -6.88
N LEU A 193 -19.86 -27.56 -5.71
CA LEU A 193 -19.85 -26.64 -4.58
C LEU A 193 -18.54 -25.83 -4.58
N PRO A 194 -18.47 -24.72 -3.81
CA PRO A 194 -17.21 -24.02 -3.59
C PRO A 194 -16.13 -24.96 -3.03
N ASN A 195 -14.87 -24.62 -3.27
CA ASN A 195 -13.73 -25.39 -2.77
C ASN A 195 -13.75 -25.49 -1.24
N LEU A 196 -13.51 -26.69 -0.72
CA LEU A 196 -13.36 -26.99 0.69
C LEU A 196 -11.87 -27.05 1.04
N TYR A 197 -11.43 -26.18 1.95
CA TYR A 197 -10.05 -26.11 2.43
C TYR A 197 -9.92 -26.87 3.75
N VAL A 198 -9.01 -27.84 3.79
CA VAL A 198 -8.73 -28.67 4.96
C VAL A 198 -7.26 -28.55 5.35
N LEU A 199 -6.97 -28.20 6.61
CA LEU A 199 -5.61 -28.10 7.15
C LEU A 199 -5.33 -29.20 8.17
N ASN A 200 -4.11 -29.77 8.12
CA ASN A 200 -3.61 -30.65 9.16
C ASN A 200 -2.55 -29.91 9.97
N THR A 201 -2.87 -29.63 11.23
CA THR A 201 -2.00 -28.90 12.16
C THR A 201 -1.15 -29.78 13.06
N THR A 202 -1.30 -31.11 12.97
CA THR A 202 -0.60 -32.04 13.85
C THR A 202 0.91 -31.95 13.65
N GLY A 203 1.64 -31.56 14.69
CA GLY A 203 3.10 -31.45 14.68
C GLY A 203 3.66 -30.33 13.80
N LYS A 204 2.83 -29.35 13.40
CA LYS A 204 3.23 -28.23 12.54
C LYS A 204 3.01 -26.89 13.27
N PRO A 205 4.00 -25.98 13.28
CA PRO A 205 3.81 -24.65 13.85
C PRO A 205 2.80 -23.83 13.02
N PRO A 206 2.08 -22.87 13.65
CA PRO A 206 1.30 -21.89 12.91
C PRO A 206 2.21 -21.01 12.05
N ILE A 207 1.70 -20.44 10.96
CA ILE A 207 2.38 -19.32 10.29
C ILE A 207 2.17 -18.03 11.10
N SER A 208 3.13 -17.11 11.04
CA SER A 208 3.01 -15.77 11.62
C SER A 208 2.66 -14.76 10.54
N LEU A 209 1.50 -14.13 10.64
CA LEU A 209 1.12 -13.02 9.78
C LEU A 209 1.57 -11.71 10.42
N VAL A 210 2.44 -10.98 9.73
CA VAL A 210 2.93 -9.65 10.10
C VAL A 210 2.30 -8.65 9.13
N ILE A 211 1.43 -7.78 9.64
CA ILE A 211 0.86 -6.67 8.86
C ILE A 211 1.66 -5.41 9.21
N VAL A 212 2.15 -4.69 8.20
CA VAL A 212 2.94 -3.48 8.33
C VAL A 212 2.24 -2.34 7.59
N TRP A 213 1.74 -1.37 8.34
CA TRP A 213 1.07 -0.20 7.79
C TRP A 213 2.01 1.00 7.71
N ASN A 214 2.11 1.63 6.53
CA ASN A 214 2.80 2.91 6.35
C ASN A 214 1.79 4.07 6.39
N MET A 215 1.90 4.94 7.39
CA MET A 215 0.99 6.09 7.55
C MET A 215 1.73 7.37 7.21
N HIS A 216 1.47 7.87 6.01
CA HIS A 216 2.27 8.95 5.45
C HIS A 216 1.43 10.10 4.90
N GLN A 217 1.90 11.31 5.19
CA GLN A 217 1.49 12.54 4.54
C GLN A 217 2.71 13.47 4.42
N PRO A 218 2.97 14.11 3.27
CA PRO A 218 3.99 15.16 3.17
C PRO A 218 3.63 16.39 4.02
N LEU A 219 4.60 17.30 4.17
CA LEU A 219 4.38 18.55 4.89
C LEU A 219 3.50 19.50 4.05
N TYR A 220 2.31 19.84 4.53
CA TYR A 220 1.40 20.77 3.82
C TYR A 220 1.59 22.24 4.21
N ILE A 221 2.64 22.57 4.95
CA ILE A 221 2.91 23.92 5.43
C ILE A 221 3.99 24.54 4.55
N GLU A 222 3.79 25.79 4.13
CA GLU A 222 4.74 26.59 3.34
C GLU A 222 5.79 27.29 4.24
N PRO A 223 6.93 27.79 3.69
CA PRO A 223 7.94 28.51 4.48
C PRO A 223 7.44 29.71 5.30
N ASN A 224 6.27 30.27 4.95
CA ASN A 224 5.63 31.38 5.66
C ASN A 224 4.68 30.92 6.79
N GLY A 225 4.50 29.60 6.98
CA GLY A 225 3.60 29.01 7.98
C GLY A 225 2.15 28.79 7.52
N THR A 226 1.80 29.05 6.25
CA THR A 226 0.44 28.81 5.76
C THR A 226 0.22 27.36 5.33
N TRP A 227 -0.96 26.81 5.61
CA TRP A 227 -1.35 25.47 5.19
C TRP A 227 -1.91 25.46 3.77
N GLU A 228 -1.36 24.61 2.91
CA GLU A 228 -1.74 24.48 1.50
C GLU A 228 -2.78 23.38 1.26
N GLN A 229 -2.77 22.30 2.04
CA GLN A 229 -3.76 21.21 1.97
C GLN A 229 -4.23 20.77 3.36
N ALA A 230 -5.44 20.19 3.39
CA ALA A 230 -6.09 19.73 4.62
C ALA A 230 -6.02 18.20 4.83
N TRP A 231 -5.27 17.45 4.01
CA TRP A 231 -5.29 15.99 4.02
C TRP A 231 -4.88 15.37 5.36
N THR A 232 -3.88 15.93 6.05
CA THR A 232 -3.53 15.51 7.43
C THR A 232 -4.73 15.58 8.39
N LEU A 233 -5.57 16.61 8.26
CA LEU A 233 -6.78 16.77 9.07
C LEU A 233 -7.85 15.76 8.62
N LEU A 234 -8.15 15.73 7.32
CA LEU A 234 -9.21 14.91 6.74
C LEU A 234 -9.02 13.42 7.01
N HIS A 235 -7.80 12.92 6.79
CA HIS A 235 -7.48 11.50 6.97
C HIS A 235 -7.46 11.06 8.44
N THR A 236 -7.61 12.00 9.37
CA THR A 236 -7.72 11.70 10.80
C THR A 236 -9.16 11.76 11.31
N CYS A 237 -10.04 12.61 10.75
CA CYS A 237 -11.37 12.86 11.34
C CYS A 237 -12.56 12.80 10.39
N HIS A 238 -12.37 12.72 9.07
CA HIS A 238 -13.44 13.06 8.14
C HIS A 238 -13.39 12.36 6.77
N ASP A 239 -12.80 11.16 6.71
CA ASP A 239 -12.81 10.38 5.46
C ASP A 239 -14.16 9.70 5.21
N PHE A 240 -14.79 9.16 6.25
CA PHE A 240 -15.98 8.31 6.11
C PHE A 240 -16.94 8.39 7.30
N LEU A 241 -18.18 7.98 7.06
CA LEU A 241 -19.19 7.79 8.09
C LEU A 241 -19.12 6.37 8.64
N TRP A 242 -18.76 6.22 9.92
CA TRP A 242 -18.72 4.96 10.65
C TRP A 242 -19.70 5.00 11.82
N ASN A 243 -20.67 4.09 11.85
CA ASN A 243 -21.72 4.05 12.88
C ASN A 243 -22.41 5.40 13.14
N GLY A 244 -22.60 6.20 12.07
CA GLY A 244 -23.27 7.50 12.13
C GLY A 244 -22.39 8.68 12.56
N THR A 245 -21.07 8.48 12.75
CA THR A 245 -20.10 9.53 13.09
C THR A 245 -19.01 9.61 12.03
N TRP A 246 -18.50 10.82 11.76
CA TRP A 246 -17.34 11.01 10.89
C TRP A 246 -16.06 10.58 11.60
N VAL A 247 -15.23 9.83 10.89
CA VAL A 247 -13.94 9.31 11.34
C VAL A 247 -12.95 9.32 10.17
N GLY A 248 -11.66 9.43 10.45
CA GLY A 248 -10.61 9.31 9.44
C GLY A 248 -10.03 7.90 9.35
N ALA A 249 -9.27 7.63 8.28
CA ALA A 249 -8.53 6.40 8.08
C ALA A 249 -7.70 6.02 9.32
N TYR A 250 -6.88 6.94 9.82
CA TYR A 250 -5.96 6.67 10.93
C TYR A 250 -6.68 6.33 12.24
N GLU A 251 -7.78 7.05 12.52
CA GLU A 251 -8.64 6.85 13.69
C GLU A 251 -9.37 5.49 13.63
N LEU A 252 -10.00 5.18 12.49
CA LEU A 252 -10.72 3.92 12.32
C LEU A 252 -9.80 2.72 12.47
N GLN A 253 -8.60 2.77 11.89
CA GLN A 253 -7.64 1.68 12.05
C GLN A 253 -7.33 1.42 13.53
N ALA A 254 -7.08 2.47 14.32
CA ALA A 254 -6.85 2.35 15.75
C ALA A 254 -8.04 1.69 16.47
N MET A 255 -9.26 2.14 16.15
CA MET A 255 -10.50 1.58 16.72
C MET A 255 -10.65 0.09 16.42
N LEU A 256 -10.42 -0.32 15.17
CA LEU A 256 -10.58 -1.71 14.76
C LEU A 256 -9.47 -2.61 15.32
N ILE A 257 -8.22 -2.14 15.43
CA ILE A 257 -7.14 -2.88 16.11
C ILE A 257 -7.46 -3.09 17.59
N ASN A 258 -8.07 -2.08 18.23
CA ASN A 258 -8.51 -2.20 19.61
C ASN A 258 -9.65 -3.23 19.77
N GLU A 259 -10.64 -3.18 18.87
CA GLU A 259 -11.83 -4.06 18.88
C GLU A 259 -11.49 -5.54 18.66
N TYR A 260 -10.58 -5.82 17.73
CA TYR A 260 -10.25 -7.19 17.34
C TYR A 260 -8.97 -7.70 18.02
N ASN A 261 -8.86 -9.02 18.17
CA ASN A 261 -7.61 -9.62 18.61
C ASN A 261 -6.70 -9.74 17.38
N VAL A 262 -5.91 -8.71 17.11
CA VAL A 262 -4.89 -8.69 16.06
C VAL A 262 -3.67 -7.93 16.56
N SER A 263 -2.48 -8.41 16.18
CA SER A 263 -1.23 -7.68 16.37
C SER A 263 -0.77 -7.14 15.02
N VAL A 264 -0.33 -5.87 14.99
CA VAL A 264 0.14 -5.21 13.78
C VAL A 264 1.42 -4.44 14.05
N THR A 265 2.18 -4.19 12.99
CA THR A 265 3.27 -3.23 12.95
C THR A 265 2.80 -2.02 12.16
N ILE A 266 3.15 -0.81 12.59
CA ILE A 266 2.71 0.42 11.95
C ILE A 266 3.82 1.46 12.06
N ASP A 267 3.99 2.29 11.05
CA ASP A 267 4.67 3.57 11.23
C ASP A 267 3.65 4.71 11.22
N PHE A 268 4.08 5.83 11.79
CA PHE A 268 3.56 7.13 11.41
C PHE A 268 4.75 7.97 11.03
N THR A 269 4.80 8.41 9.77
CA THR A 269 5.92 9.24 9.33
C THR A 269 6.05 10.47 10.24
N PRO A 270 7.27 10.81 10.71
CA PRO A 270 7.45 11.92 11.64
C PRO A 270 6.90 13.25 11.15
N VAL A 271 6.90 13.50 9.84
CA VAL A 271 6.27 14.67 9.22
C VAL A 271 4.74 14.69 9.40
N LEU A 272 4.06 13.53 9.39
CA LEU A 272 2.64 13.44 9.73
C LEU A 272 2.42 13.77 11.21
N LEU A 273 3.22 13.17 12.09
CA LEU A 273 3.18 13.45 13.53
C LEU A 273 3.45 14.93 13.84
N TYR A 274 4.37 15.55 13.11
CA TYR A 274 4.76 16.96 13.30
C TYR A 274 3.59 17.89 12.99
N GLN A 275 2.83 17.56 11.95
CA GLN A 275 1.62 18.29 11.59
C GLN A 275 0.49 18.08 12.61
N TRP A 276 0.31 16.87 13.14
CA TRP A 276 -0.64 16.63 14.25
C TRP A 276 -0.30 17.44 15.49
N GLU A 277 0.94 17.39 15.97
CA GLU A 277 1.36 18.14 17.15
C GLU A 277 1.29 19.65 16.93
N THR A 278 1.56 20.14 15.70
CA THR A 278 1.33 21.53 15.31
C THR A 278 -0.16 21.90 15.44
N ILE A 279 -1.07 21.08 14.91
CA ILE A 279 -2.53 21.32 15.01
C ILE A 279 -2.99 21.31 16.48
N LEU A 280 -2.52 20.36 17.29
CA LEU A 280 -2.85 20.26 18.71
C LEU A 280 -2.33 21.47 19.52
N THR A 281 -1.14 21.95 19.18
CA THR A 281 -0.47 23.08 19.85
C THR A 281 -1.11 24.41 19.48
N GLU A 282 -1.25 24.69 18.18
CA GLU A 282 -1.74 25.96 17.69
C GLU A 282 -3.27 26.09 17.79
N LYS A 283 -3.98 24.95 17.76
CA LYS A 283 -5.46 24.89 17.71
C LYS A 283 -6.04 25.75 16.60
N SER A 284 -5.27 25.93 15.53
CA SER A 284 -5.57 26.81 14.42
C SER A 284 -5.11 26.16 13.13
N PHE A 285 -5.79 26.49 12.04
CA PHE A 285 -5.47 26.01 10.70
C PHE A 285 -5.47 27.21 9.75
N PRO A 286 -4.39 28.05 9.77
CA PRO A 286 -4.30 29.25 8.95
C PRO A 286 -4.24 28.89 7.47
N TYR A 287 -5.34 29.18 6.80
CA TYR A 287 -5.73 28.66 5.49
C TYR A 287 -5.14 29.44 4.30
N SER A 288 -4.63 28.72 3.27
CA SER A 288 -4.23 29.24 1.95
C SER A 288 -5.38 29.20 0.94
N PRO A 289 -5.67 30.26 0.14
CA PRO A 289 -6.88 30.44 -0.66
C PRO A 289 -7.18 29.44 -1.81
N VAL A 290 -6.42 28.35 -1.94
CA VAL A 290 -6.47 27.42 -3.10
C VAL A 290 -7.50 26.28 -2.92
N TRP A 291 -7.95 25.96 -1.70
CA TRP A 291 -8.83 24.80 -1.43
C TRP A 291 -9.98 25.12 -0.48
N PRO A 292 -11.24 24.71 -0.66
CA PRO A 292 -12.30 25.03 0.30
C PRO A 292 -11.86 24.85 1.77
N SER A 293 -11.97 25.92 2.56
CA SER A 293 -11.69 25.92 4.00
C SER A 293 -12.44 24.77 4.70
N PRO A 294 -12.04 24.33 5.90
CA PRO A 294 -12.76 23.27 6.64
C PRO A 294 -14.28 23.51 6.70
N SER A 295 -14.75 24.75 6.86
CA SER A 295 -16.18 25.08 6.83
C SER A 295 -16.84 24.91 5.45
N GLN A 296 -16.09 25.07 4.35
CA GLN A 296 -16.52 24.77 2.98
C GLN A 296 -16.44 23.27 2.65
N LEU A 297 -15.66 22.51 3.42
CA LEU A 297 -15.62 21.04 3.41
C LEU A 297 -16.61 20.41 4.41
N ASN A 298 -17.36 21.23 5.17
CA ASN A 298 -18.19 20.81 6.32
C ASN A 298 -17.43 20.09 7.46
N VAL A 299 -16.12 20.33 7.56
CA VAL A 299 -15.22 19.76 8.57
C VAL A 299 -15.21 20.63 9.83
N ASN A 300 -15.42 20.01 10.98
CA ASN A 300 -15.37 20.66 12.28
C ASN A 300 -13.96 20.51 12.91
N LEU A 301 -13.20 21.60 12.98
CA LEU A 301 -11.83 21.57 13.53
C LEU A 301 -11.77 21.06 14.98
N THR A 302 -12.76 21.37 15.82
CA THR A 302 -12.81 20.87 17.20
C THR A 302 -12.90 19.36 17.23
N GLN A 303 -13.78 18.78 16.40
CA GLN A 303 -13.91 17.33 16.26
C GLN A 303 -12.59 16.71 15.78
N CYS A 304 -11.90 17.34 14.85
CA CYS A 304 -10.63 16.81 14.35
C CYS A 304 -9.50 16.88 15.37
N ILE A 305 -9.45 17.92 16.20
CA ILE A 305 -8.52 17.99 17.34
C ILE A 305 -8.81 16.86 18.34
N GLU A 306 -10.09 16.59 18.61
CA GLU A 306 -10.51 15.47 19.45
C GLU A 306 -10.11 14.12 18.84
N ALA A 307 -10.32 13.94 17.53
CA ALA A 307 -9.94 12.71 16.80
C ALA A 307 -8.42 12.50 16.77
N ILE A 308 -7.61 13.54 16.53
CA ILE A 308 -6.13 13.44 16.58
C ILE A 308 -5.70 13.01 17.99
N ASN A 309 -6.20 13.67 19.03
CA ASN A 309 -5.84 13.33 20.41
C ASN A 309 -6.29 11.91 20.78
N TYR A 310 -7.50 11.49 20.37
CA TYR A 310 -7.99 10.13 20.57
C TYR A 310 -7.11 9.10 19.86
N THR A 311 -6.82 9.33 18.58
CA THR A 311 -6.00 8.45 17.72
C THR A 311 -4.61 8.25 18.32
N VAL A 312 -3.90 9.34 18.66
CA VAL A 312 -2.55 9.27 19.23
C VAL A 312 -2.57 8.52 20.58
N ASN A 313 -3.53 8.81 21.45
CA ASN A 313 -3.60 8.14 22.75
C ASN A 313 -3.95 6.65 22.61
N LEU A 314 -4.85 6.29 21.71
CA LEU A 314 -5.19 4.89 21.47
C LEU A 314 -4.00 4.10 20.93
N TYR A 315 -3.23 4.65 19.99
CA TYR A 315 -1.99 3.99 19.54
C TYR A 315 -0.93 3.88 20.64
N ARG A 316 -0.80 4.88 21.54
CA ARG A 316 0.06 4.76 22.73
C ARG A 316 -0.37 3.59 23.61
N GLU A 317 -1.67 3.45 23.87
CA GLU A 317 -2.23 2.37 24.68
C GLU A 317 -1.98 1.01 24.02
N LEU A 318 -2.32 0.88 22.73
CA LEU A 318 -2.12 -0.36 21.97
C LEU A 318 -0.64 -0.77 21.86
N ALA A 319 0.27 0.21 21.80
CA ALA A 319 1.71 -0.04 21.82
C ALA A 319 2.20 -0.52 23.19
N GLN A 320 1.69 0.06 24.28
CA GLN A 320 1.98 -0.40 25.64
C GLN A 320 1.45 -1.81 25.90
N GLU A 321 0.32 -2.17 25.29
CA GLU A 321 -0.27 -3.52 25.35
C GLU A 321 0.50 -4.55 24.51
N GLY A 322 1.41 -4.12 23.62
CA GLY A 322 2.12 -4.98 22.68
C GLY A 322 1.28 -5.42 21.47
N LYS A 323 0.04 -4.94 21.33
CA LYS A 323 -0.79 -5.17 20.13
C LYS A 323 -0.25 -4.43 18.90
N VAL A 324 0.38 -3.28 19.10
CA VAL A 324 0.92 -2.45 18.02
C VAL A 324 2.41 -2.25 18.24
N GLU A 325 3.23 -2.64 17.27
CA GLU A 325 4.62 -2.19 17.19
C GLU A 325 4.70 -0.94 16.34
N ILE A 326 5.35 0.11 16.86
CA ILE A 326 5.53 1.37 16.13
C ILE A 326 6.95 1.45 15.58
N LEU A 327 7.06 1.56 14.25
CA LEU A 327 8.32 1.81 13.54
C LEU A 327 8.61 3.30 13.46
N THR A 328 9.89 3.64 13.27
CA THR A 328 10.30 4.98 12.88
C THR A 328 10.49 5.08 11.36
N VAL A 329 10.64 6.31 10.85
CA VAL A 329 10.86 6.64 9.44
C VAL A 329 11.78 7.85 9.40
N PRO A 330 12.71 8.01 8.43
CA PRO A 330 13.42 9.28 8.29
C PRO A 330 12.42 10.43 8.08
N PHE A 331 12.68 11.56 8.75
CA PHE A 331 11.65 12.54 9.13
C PHE A 331 10.69 12.98 8.01
N TYR A 332 11.22 13.40 6.86
CA TYR A 332 10.43 13.90 5.73
C TYR A 332 10.26 12.88 4.61
N HIS A 333 10.38 11.58 4.92
CA HIS A 333 10.21 10.48 3.97
C HIS A 333 11.07 10.63 2.68
N PRO A 334 12.40 10.90 2.80
CA PRO A 334 13.28 11.09 1.65
C PRO A 334 13.49 9.79 0.88
N LEU A 335 13.73 9.90 -0.44
CA LEU A 335 14.12 8.74 -1.25
C LEU A 335 15.59 8.39 -1.01
N GLN A 336 15.82 7.60 0.04
CA GLN A 336 17.15 7.40 0.64
C GLN A 336 18.27 7.01 -0.34
N PRO A 337 18.07 6.09 -1.32
CA PRO A 337 19.15 5.70 -2.23
C PRO A 337 19.72 6.86 -3.04
N ILE A 338 18.84 7.73 -3.59
CA ILE A 338 19.28 8.88 -4.39
C ILE A 338 20.02 9.90 -3.52
N ILE A 339 19.54 10.16 -2.31
CA ILE A 339 20.22 11.08 -1.39
C ILE A 339 21.60 10.53 -0.99
N TYR A 340 21.67 9.23 -0.71
CA TYR A 340 22.92 8.55 -0.39
C TYR A 340 23.93 8.66 -1.55
N ASP A 341 23.50 8.36 -2.78
CA ASP A 341 24.34 8.38 -3.98
C ASP A 341 24.81 9.78 -4.38
N ASN A 342 24.06 10.82 -4.02
CA ASN A 342 24.50 12.21 -4.15
C ASN A 342 25.57 12.60 -3.11
N GLY A 343 25.96 11.69 -2.21
CA GLY A 343 26.93 11.92 -1.15
C GLY A 343 26.37 12.69 0.03
N TRP A 344 25.05 12.61 0.25
CA TRP A 344 24.32 13.37 1.28
C TRP A 344 23.87 12.46 2.43
N SER A 345 24.62 11.38 2.71
CA SER A 345 24.31 10.42 3.78
C SER A 345 24.19 11.05 5.18
N SER A 346 24.88 12.17 5.44
CA SER A 346 24.75 12.91 6.70
C SER A 346 23.37 13.56 6.87
N ASP A 347 22.69 13.92 5.77
CA ASP A 347 21.31 14.43 5.82
C ASP A 347 20.36 13.29 6.20
N LEU A 348 20.55 12.10 5.62
CA LEU A 348 19.80 10.90 5.98
C LEU A 348 19.97 10.52 7.45
N LEU A 349 21.21 10.52 7.96
CA LEU A 349 21.49 10.23 9.36
C LEU A 349 20.76 11.21 10.29
N ALA A 350 20.80 12.51 9.98
CA ALA A 350 20.07 13.52 10.75
C ALA A 350 18.55 13.28 10.70
N GLN A 351 18.00 12.97 9.51
CA GLN A 351 16.58 12.70 9.34
C GLN A 351 16.12 11.42 10.04
N ILE A 352 16.94 10.35 10.10
CA ILE A 352 16.65 9.13 10.86
C ILE A 352 16.58 9.44 12.35
N ILE A 353 17.59 10.13 12.89
CA ILE A 353 17.64 10.51 14.31
C ILE A 353 16.43 11.40 14.66
N MET A 354 16.14 12.42 13.85
CA MET A 354 14.96 13.26 14.06
C MET A 354 13.66 12.44 14.04
N GLY A 355 13.59 11.41 13.19
CA GLY A 355 12.45 10.51 13.13
C GLY A 355 12.28 9.68 14.39
N GLU A 356 13.35 9.08 14.90
CA GLU A 356 13.36 8.32 16.16
C GLU A 356 12.94 9.21 17.33
N GLU A 357 13.44 10.44 17.37
CA GLU A 357 13.10 11.42 18.41
C GLU A 357 11.62 11.78 18.37
N MET A 358 11.05 12.03 17.19
CA MET A 358 9.63 12.36 17.03
C MET A 358 8.71 11.18 17.37
N THR A 359 9.06 9.97 16.92
CA THR A 359 8.32 8.74 17.28
C THR A 359 8.32 8.57 18.81
N ARG A 360 9.46 8.80 19.47
CA ARG A 360 9.58 8.73 20.93
C ARG A 360 8.81 9.83 21.65
N GLU A 361 8.87 11.07 21.16
CA GLU A 361 8.14 12.20 21.75
C GLU A 361 6.63 11.99 21.69
N VAL A 362 6.12 11.54 20.54
CA VAL A 362 4.69 11.31 20.37
C VAL A 362 4.25 10.01 21.03
N PHE A 363 4.86 8.86 20.76
CA PHE A 363 4.30 7.59 21.24
C PHE A 363 4.94 7.05 22.53
N GLY A 364 6.06 7.62 22.98
CA GLY A 364 6.83 7.07 24.10
C GLY A 364 7.55 5.76 23.76
N VAL A 365 7.70 5.44 22.47
CA VAL A 365 8.31 4.20 21.97
C VAL A 365 9.71 4.49 21.45
N ASN A 366 10.68 3.66 21.85
CA ASN A 366 11.99 3.59 21.18
C ASN A 366 11.87 2.55 20.07
N ALA A 367 11.64 3.02 18.83
CA ALA A 367 11.52 2.13 17.68
C ALA A 367 12.83 1.34 17.46
N THR A 368 12.71 0.05 17.14
CA THR A 368 13.85 -0.82 16.84
C THR A 368 13.90 -1.25 15.38
N GLY A 369 12.85 -0.94 14.62
CA GLY A 369 12.77 -1.10 13.18
C GLY A 369 12.33 0.20 12.51
N ALA A 370 12.58 0.30 11.21
CA ALA A 370 12.17 1.43 10.41
C ALA A 370 11.43 1.01 9.15
N TRP A 371 10.44 1.82 8.75
CA TRP A 371 9.96 1.80 7.38
C TRP A 371 10.98 2.53 6.50
N THR A 372 11.52 1.81 5.51
CA THR A 372 12.35 2.40 4.46
C THR A 372 11.40 3.12 3.50
N PRO A 373 11.46 4.46 3.34
CA PRO A 373 10.58 5.19 2.43
C PRO A 373 10.51 4.55 1.04
N GLU A 374 9.30 4.25 0.57
CA GLU A 374 9.02 3.58 -0.72
C GLU A 374 9.64 2.17 -0.85
N MET A 375 10.12 1.59 0.25
CA MET A 375 11.07 0.48 0.26
C MET A 375 12.25 0.72 -0.69
N ALA A 376 12.62 1.99 -0.92
CA ALA A 376 13.73 2.39 -1.76
C ALA A 376 15.03 2.15 -1.01
N PHE A 377 15.81 1.18 -1.46
CA PHE A 377 16.96 0.67 -0.72
C PHE A 377 18.21 0.56 -1.60
N ASN A 378 19.35 0.90 -1.02
CA ASN A 378 20.67 0.50 -1.50
C ASN A 378 21.49 -0.05 -0.31
N ILE A 379 22.58 -0.77 -0.61
CA ILE A 379 23.36 -1.44 0.44
C ILE A 379 24.01 -0.47 1.45
N GLY A 380 24.19 0.79 1.09
CA GLY A 380 24.75 1.83 1.97
C GLY A 380 23.85 2.13 3.18
N LEU A 381 22.55 1.84 3.09
CA LEU A 381 21.61 2.06 4.19
C LEU A 381 21.79 1.09 5.35
N VAL A 382 22.43 -0.07 5.15
CA VAL A 382 22.75 -1.01 6.23
C VAL A 382 23.60 -0.32 7.30
N HIS A 383 24.59 0.47 6.85
CA HIS A 383 25.46 1.22 7.74
C HIS A 383 24.72 2.30 8.53
N LEU A 384 23.90 3.10 7.85
CA LEU A 384 23.13 4.16 8.49
C LEU A 384 22.15 3.62 9.54
N TYR A 385 21.47 2.51 9.24
CA TYR A 385 20.57 1.86 10.21
C TYR A 385 21.32 1.26 11.40
N ASN A 386 22.50 0.66 11.20
CA ASN A 386 23.33 0.20 12.32
C ASN A 386 23.81 1.36 13.20
N GLU A 387 24.20 2.49 12.61
CA GLU A 387 24.68 3.67 13.34
C GLU A 387 23.61 4.26 14.28
N THR A 388 22.33 4.18 13.89
CA THR A 388 21.21 4.67 14.71
C THR A 388 20.59 3.60 15.60
N GLY A 389 20.96 2.33 15.44
CA GLY A 389 20.42 1.21 16.23
C GLY A 389 19.13 0.60 15.68
N ILE A 390 18.77 0.91 14.44
CA ILE A 390 17.68 0.25 13.71
C ILE A 390 18.14 -1.16 13.32
N GLY A 391 17.48 -2.18 13.87
CA GLY A 391 17.82 -3.58 13.68
C GLY A 391 17.12 -4.26 12.51
N PHE A 392 16.00 -3.70 12.02
CA PHE A 392 15.28 -4.28 10.89
C PHE A 392 14.52 -3.27 10.03
N THR A 393 14.22 -3.67 8.80
CA THR A 393 13.28 -2.98 7.90
C THR A 393 12.46 -3.96 7.06
N VAL A 394 11.57 -3.42 6.23
CA VAL A 394 10.69 -4.19 5.34
C VAL A 394 10.95 -3.79 3.90
N LEU A 395 11.14 -4.78 3.01
CA LEU A 395 11.36 -4.58 1.58
C LEU A 395 10.42 -5.44 0.72
N ASP A 396 10.34 -5.16 -0.59
CA ASP A 396 9.46 -5.92 -1.50
C ASP A 396 10.12 -7.17 -2.08
N THR A 397 9.39 -8.30 -2.08
CA THR A 397 9.91 -9.57 -2.61
C THR A 397 10.27 -9.49 -4.09
N GLN A 398 9.37 -8.99 -4.93
CA GLN A 398 9.56 -8.92 -6.36
C GLN A 398 10.69 -7.96 -6.74
N ALA A 399 10.83 -6.86 -6.01
CA ALA A 399 11.85 -5.85 -6.25
C ALA A 399 13.27 -6.37 -5.97
N PHE A 400 13.46 -7.15 -4.90
CA PHE A 400 14.80 -7.44 -4.39
C PHE A 400 15.22 -8.91 -4.51
N LEU A 401 14.39 -9.86 -4.05
CA LEU A 401 14.79 -11.27 -3.89
C LEU A 401 15.31 -11.95 -5.17
N PRO A 402 14.80 -11.66 -6.39
CA PRO A 402 15.34 -12.25 -7.62
C PRO A 402 16.80 -11.86 -7.94
N TYR A 403 17.34 -10.82 -7.31
CA TYR A 403 18.61 -10.20 -7.70
C TYR A 403 19.70 -10.30 -6.61
N VAL A 404 19.38 -10.84 -5.44
CA VAL A 404 20.32 -10.92 -4.31
C VAL A 404 21.46 -11.92 -4.55
N THR A 405 22.60 -11.68 -3.92
CA THR A 405 23.65 -12.70 -3.77
C THR A 405 23.42 -13.50 -2.51
N VAL A 406 23.24 -14.82 -2.64
CA VAL A 406 23.04 -15.70 -1.48
C VAL A 406 24.36 -16.05 -0.82
N VAL A 407 24.49 -15.73 0.46
CA VAL A 407 25.64 -16.13 1.30
C VAL A 407 25.36 -17.50 1.94
N SER A 408 24.17 -17.68 2.54
CA SER A 408 23.74 -18.97 3.09
C SER A 408 22.21 -19.09 3.17
N GLY A 409 21.71 -20.32 3.34
CA GLY A 409 20.27 -20.60 3.41
C GLY A 409 19.56 -20.53 2.05
N THR A 410 18.24 -20.40 2.08
CA THR A 410 17.40 -20.30 0.87
C THR A 410 16.48 -19.10 1.02
N PRO A 411 16.74 -17.98 0.31
CA PRO A 411 15.89 -16.80 0.39
C PRO A 411 14.46 -17.10 -0.05
N THR A 412 13.50 -16.58 0.71
CA THR A 412 12.06 -16.68 0.47
C THR A 412 11.38 -15.49 1.15
N PRO A 413 10.22 -15.01 0.67
CA PRO A 413 9.39 -14.06 1.42
C PRO A 413 8.95 -14.56 2.80
N TYR A 414 9.00 -15.88 3.01
CA TYR A 414 8.35 -16.54 4.14
C TYR A 414 9.24 -16.71 5.39
N GLY A 415 10.01 -15.67 5.72
CA GLY A 415 10.94 -15.65 6.84
C GLY A 415 11.82 -14.40 6.86
N SER A 416 12.46 -14.12 8.00
CA SER A 416 13.44 -13.04 8.10
C SER A 416 14.74 -13.40 7.39
N ILE A 417 15.37 -12.41 6.77
CA ILE A 417 16.63 -12.58 6.04
C ILE A 417 17.65 -11.58 6.58
N ILE A 418 18.87 -12.03 6.84
CA ILE A 418 19.97 -11.13 7.20
C ILE A 418 20.57 -10.57 5.92
N VAL A 419 20.64 -9.25 5.80
CA VAL A 419 21.34 -8.52 4.74
C VAL A 419 22.68 -8.05 5.30
N GLU A 420 23.77 -8.48 4.68
CA GLU A 420 25.13 -8.08 5.06
C GLU A 420 25.72 -7.11 4.05
N ASP A 421 26.34 -6.04 4.54
CA ASP A 421 27.10 -5.12 3.71
C ASP A 421 28.56 -5.62 3.49
N SER A 422 29.36 -4.84 2.77
CA SER A 422 30.77 -5.19 2.50
C SER A 422 31.69 -5.07 3.72
N THR A 423 31.26 -4.42 4.80
CA THR A 423 32.04 -4.20 6.02
C THR A 423 31.72 -5.24 7.11
N GLY A 424 30.66 -6.03 6.92
CA GLY A 424 30.19 -7.06 7.84
C GLY A 424 29.08 -6.57 8.78
N GLU A 425 28.57 -5.36 8.58
CA GLU A 425 27.37 -4.88 9.26
C GLU A 425 26.13 -5.57 8.70
N GLN A 426 25.13 -5.74 9.56
CA GLN A 426 23.98 -6.59 9.28
C GLN A 426 22.68 -5.84 9.55
N LEU A 427 21.68 -6.10 8.72
CA LEU A 427 20.31 -5.64 8.92
C LEU A 427 19.35 -6.81 8.71
N ILE A 428 18.38 -6.98 9.60
CA ILE A 428 17.31 -7.95 9.35
C ILE A 428 16.30 -7.32 8.39
N VAL A 429 15.94 -8.05 7.33
CA VAL A 429 14.92 -7.63 6.38
C VAL A 429 13.80 -8.64 6.35
N LEU A 430 12.59 -8.13 6.53
CA LEU A 430 11.34 -8.84 6.25
C LEU A 430 10.91 -8.48 4.82
N PHE A 431 10.76 -9.48 3.95
CA PHE A 431 10.29 -9.25 2.59
C PHE A 431 8.77 -9.44 2.52
N ARG A 432 8.04 -8.41 2.09
CA ARG A 432 6.58 -8.50 1.94
C ARG A 432 6.23 -9.49 0.83
N ASP A 433 5.19 -10.29 1.04
CA ASP A 433 4.56 -11.07 -0.02
C ASP A 433 3.90 -10.07 -0.99
N THR A 434 4.54 -9.85 -2.14
CA THR A 434 4.14 -8.80 -3.10
C THR A 434 2.70 -9.00 -3.58
N ASP A 435 2.31 -10.23 -3.90
CA ASP A 435 0.97 -10.53 -4.42
C ASP A 435 -0.09 -10.32 -3.35
N LEU A 436 0.14 -10.83 -2.13
CA LEU A 436 -0.81 -10.65 -1.03
C LEU A 436 -0.89 -9.19 -0.60
N SER A 437 0.24 -8.47 -0.54
CA SER A 437 0.27 -7.04 -0.19
C SER A 437 -0.49 -6.19 -1.21
N ASN A 438 -0.32 -6.46 -2.51
CA ASN A 438 -1.06 -5.76 -3.56
C ASN A 438 -2.55 -6.12 -3.55
N ALA A 439 -2.90 -7.39 -3.31
CA ALA A 439 -4.29 -7.78 -3.16
C ALA A 439 -4.95 -7.08 -1.97
N PHE A 440 -4.24 -6.99 -0.84
CA PHE A 440 -4.67 -6.26 0.35
C PHE A 440 -4.82 -4.77 0.04
N ALA A 441 -3.88 -4.15 -0.67
CA ALA A 441 -3.90 -2.72 -0.93
C ALA A 441 -4.99 -2.28 -1.92
N PHE A 442 -5.34 -3.12 -2.90
CA PHE A 442 -6.16 -2.71 -4.03
C PHE A 442 -7.38 -3.62 -4.27
N SER A 443 -7.17 -4.93 -4.39
CA SER A 443 -8.24 -5.85 -4.79
C SER A 443 -9.30 -6.05 -3.70
N TYR A 444 -8.87 -6.22 -2.45
CA TYR A 444 -9.75 -6.50 -1.32
C TYR A 444 -10.69 -5.35 -0.95
N PHE A 445 -10.34 -4.14 -1.34
CA PHE A 445 -11.15 -2.94 -1.15
C PHE A 445 -11.95 -2.60 -2.41
N SER A 446 -12.14 -3.55 -3.34
CA SER A 446 -12.96 -3.36 -4.56
C SER A 446 -14.07 -4.41 -4.70
N GLN A 447 -14.27 -5.22 -3.66
CA GLN A 447 -15.21 -6.35 -3.64
C GLN A 447 -15.97 -6.38 -2.31
N SER A 448 -16.87 -7.35 -2.13
CA SER A 448 -17.64 -7.40 -0.88
C SER A 448 -16.78 -7.88 0.30
N PRO A 449 -17.04 -7.39 1.54
CA PRO A 449 -16.23 -7.75 2.71
C PRO A 449 -16.13 -9.26 2.95
N GLN A 450 -17.20 -10.02 2.64
CA GLN A 450 -17.23 -11.48 2.79
C GLN A 450 -16.35 -12.20 1.77
N VAL A 451 -16.17 -11.64 0.57
CA VAL A 451 -15.27 -12.19 -0.45
C VAL A 451 -13.82 -11.93 -0.02
N THR A 452 -13.53 -10.72 0.46
CA THR A 452 -12.23 -10.34 1.02
C THR A 452 -11.80 -11.23 2.17
N ALA A 453 -12.65 -11.41 3.19
CA ALA A 453 -12.35 -12.27 4.32
C ALA A 453 -12.07 -13.73 3.89
N ARG A 454 -12.86 -14.26 2.94
CA ARG A 454 -12.67 -15.60 2.40
C ARG A 454 -11.34 -15.74 1.66
N GLU A 455 -11.02 -14.82 0.77
CA GLU A 455 -9.83 -14.89 -0.08
C GLU A 455 -8.54 -14.76 0.72
N LEU A 456 -8.51 -13.85 1.71
CA LEU A 456 -7.39 -13.72 2.65
C LEU A 456 -7.13 -15.04 3.38
N ILE A 457 -8.16 -15.62 4.00
CA ILE A 457 -8.02 -16.88 4.74
C ILE A 457 -7.63 -18.04 3.81
N HIS A 458 -8.16 -18.10 2.59
CA HIS A 458 -7.75 -19.10 1.59
C HIS A 458 -6.30 -18.90 1.14
N TYR A 459 -5.82 -17.67 1.02
CA TYR A 459 -4.43 -17.37 0.70
C TYR A 459 -3.49 -17.87 1.80
N LEU A 460 -3.76 -17.48 3.05
CA LEU A 460 -2.98 -17.91 4.21
C LEU A 460 -3.01 -19.43 4.38
N ALA A 461 -4.15 -20.08 4.14
CA ALA A 461 -4.26 -21.53 4.17
C ALA A 461 -3.35 -22.20 3.14
N ARG A 462 -3.23 -21.66 1.91
CA ARG A 462 -2.30 -22.18 0.89
C ARG A 462 -0.85 -22.02 1.32
N ILE A 463 -0.49 -20.88 1.93
CA ILE A 463 0.87 -20.69 2.47
C ILE A 463 1.14 -21.73 3.56
N TYR A 464 0.24 -21.86 4.55
CA TYR A 464 0.37 -22.84 5.63
C TYR A 464 0.54 -24.27 5.11
N MET A 465 -0.22 -24.65 4.08
CA MET A 465 -0.13 -26.00 3.50
C MET A 465 1.28 -26.31 2.98
N ASN A 466 1.97 -25.31 2.42
CA ASN A 466 3.27 -25.45 1.77
C ASN A 466 4.45 -25.12 2.71
N ASN A 467 4.26 -24.16 3.62
CA ASN A 467 5.30 -23.57 4.47
C ASN A 467 4.78 -23.39 5.91
N PRO A 468 4.50 -24.48 6.67
CA PRO A 468 4.13 -24.35 8.07
C PRO A 468 5.26 -23.67 8.86
N GLY A 469 4.93 -22.68 9.71
CA GLY A 469 5.93 -21.88 10.43
C GLY A 469 6.54 -20.73 9.62
N ALA A 470 6.00 -20.41 8.45
CA ALA A 470 6.36 -19.23 7.68
C ALA A 470 6.06 -17.93 8.44
N VAL A 471 6.90 -16.92 8.24
CA VAL A 471 6.56 -15.51 8.53
C VAL A 471 6.04 -14.88 7.25
N VAL A 472 4.76 -14.54 7.20
CA VAL A 472 4.10 -13.92 6.05
C VAL A 472 3.95 -12.44 6.32
N VAL A 473 4.58 -11.61 5.49
CA VAL A 473 4.60 -10.15 5.68
C VAL A 473 3.68 -9.51 4.65
N VAL A 474 2.73 -8.71 5.12
CA VAL A 474 1.86 -7.86 4.29
C VAL A 474 2.19 -6.42 4.63
N ALA A 475 2.70 -5.65 3.67
CA ALA A 475 3.18 -4.30 3.93
C ALA A 475 2.68 -3.32 2.86
N LEU A 476 2.07 -2.21 3.26
CA LEU A 476 1.34 -1.31 2.36
C LEU A 476 1.06 0.05 3.01
N ASP A 477 0.70 1.04 2.19
CA ASP A 477 0.16 2.31 2.69
C ASP A 477 -1.16 2.09 3.43
N GLY A 478 -1.34 2.76 4.56
CA GLY A 478 -2.46 2.54 5.46
C GLY A 478 -3.75 3.27 5.07
N GLU A 479 -3.67 4.51 4.57
CA GLU A 479 -4.88 5.23 4.15
C GLU A 479 -5.40 4.74 2.80
N ASN A 480 -4.50 4.40 1.86
CA ASN A 480 -4.83 4.14 0.45
C ASN A 480 -6.00 3.17 0.25
N PRO A 481 -6.02 1.97 0.86
CA PRO A 481 -7.10 1.01 0.62
C PRO A 481 -8.46 1.54 1.10
N LEU A 482 -8.47 2.32 2.19
CA LEU A 482 -9.67 2.92 2.77
C LEU A 482 -10.18 4.10 1.94
N ILE A 483 -9.29 5.02 1.54
CA ILE A 483 -9.68 6.26 0.86
C ILE A 483 -10.00 6.04 -0.62
N PHE A 484 -9.42 5.01 -1.26
CA PHE A 484 -9.73 4.69 -2.67
C PHE A 484 -11.10 4.03 -2.82
N ASN A 485 -11.66 3.45 -1.75
CA ASN A 485 -13.05 3.01 -1.71
C ASN A 485 -13.72 3.38 -0.38
N PRO A 486 -14.18 4.63 -0.23
CA PRO A 486 -14.78 5.10 1.03
C PRO A 486 -16.18 4.48 1.28
N THR A 487 -16.76 3.75 0.31
CA THR A 487 -18.10 3.16 0.46
C THR A 487 -18.04 1.84 1.23
N THR A 488 -17.10 0.96 0.87
CA THR A 488 -16.94 -0.34 1.55
C THR A 488 -15.65 -0.45 2.33
N GLY A 489 -14.66 0.41 2.11
CA GLY A 489 -13.32 0.28 2.69
C GLY A 489 -13.30 0.11 4.22
N PRO A 490 -14.05 0.93 4.99
CA PRO A 490 -14.21 0.70 6.42
C PRO A 490 -14.75 -0.70 6.78
N ALA A 491 -15.77 -1.17 6.06
CA ALA A 491 -16.35 -2.49 6.26
C ALA A 491 -15.44 -3.64 5.78
N ASP A 492 -14.64 -3.40 4.74
CA ASP A 492 -13.66 -4.35 4.21
C ASP A 492 -12.52 -4.55 5.21
N LEU A 493 -11.98 -3.47 5.78
CA LEU A 493 -10.97 -3.56 6.85
C LEU A 493 -11.52 -4.23 8.11
N GLN A 494 -12.75 -3.89 8.52
CA GLN A 494 -13.42 -4.56 9.63
C GLN A 494 -13.52 -6.07 9.37
N ALA A 495 -13.96 -6.49 8.19
CA ALA A 495 -14.06 -7.90 7.85
C ALA A 495 -12.71 -8.63 7.84
N ILE A 496 -11.63 -7.93 7.44
CA ILE A 496 -10.27 -8.47 7.52
C ILE A 496 -9.88 -8.70 8.98
N TYR A 497 -9.95 -7.69 9.85
CA TYR A 497 -9.53 -7.86 11.24
C TYR A 497 -10.44 -8.82 12.01
N GLN A 498 -11.74 -8.81 11.74
CA GLN A 498 -12.67 -9.79 12.28
C GLN A 498 -12.25 -11.22 11.90
N VAL A 499 -12.03 -11.50 10.61
CA VAL A 499 -11.68 -12.87 10.18
C VAL A 499 -10.31 -13.29 10.69
N LEU A 500 -9.34 -12.37 10.80
CA LEU A 500 -8.03 -12.66 11.40
C LEU A 500 -8.17 -13.00 12.88
N SER A 501 -8.96 -12.23 13.63
CA SER A 501 -9.26 -12.49 15.05
C SER A 501 -10.01 -13.82 15.26
N GLU A 502 -10.89 -14.21 14.34
CA GLU A 502 -11.69 -15.45 14.43
C GLU A 502 -10.90 -16.73 14.12
N TYR A 503 -9.90 -16.66 13.23
CA TYR A 503 -9.18 -17.84 12.77
C TYR A 503 -7.79 -18.01 13.36
N GLN A 504 -7.21 -16.98 13.97
CA GLN A 504 -5.91 -17.11 14.61
C GLN A 504 -5.93 -18.17 15.74
N GLY A 505 -4.77 -18.78 15.99
CA GLY A 505 -4.58 -19.86 16.94
C GLY A 505 -3.72 -20.97 16.34
N THR A 506 -4.35 -22.10 15.99
CA THR A 506 -3.62 -23.36 15.75
C THR A 506 -2.79 -23.39 14.46
N TRP A 507 -3.19 -22.66 13.41
CA TRP A 507 -2.55 -22.73 12.09
C TRP A 507 -2.01 -21.39 11.58
N PHE A 508 -2.50 -20.26 12.08
CA PHE A 508 -1.80 -18.99 11.98
C PHE A 508 -2.00 -18.15 13.24
N ILE A 509 -1.12 -17.18 13.45
CA ILE A 509 -1.25 -16.12 14.45
C ILE A 509 -0.89 -14.78 13.81
N THR A 510 -1.39 -13.67 14.35
CA THR A 510 -0.86 -12.34 14.02
C THR A 510 0.25 -11.99 14.99
N GLN A 511 1.35 -11.41 14.50
CA GLN A 511 2.47 -10.95 15.32
C GLN A 511 2.94 -9.58 14.83
N THR A 512 3.56 -8.82 15.73
CA THR A 512 4.40 -7.69 15.32
C THR A 512 5.64 -8.18 14.57
N ALA A 513 6.34 -7.28 13.88
CA ALA A 513 7.54 -7.63 13.13
C ALA A 513 8.65 -8.12 14.07
N SER A 514 8.88 -7.42 15.19
CA SER A 514 9.84 -7.83 16.22
C SER A 514 9.48 -9.18 16.85
N GLU A 515 8.20 -9.43 17.17
CA GLU A 515 7.76 -10.72 17.70
C GLU A 515 8.04 -11.85 16.71
N ALA A 516 7.77 -11.63 15.41
CA ALA A 516 8.03 -12.62 14.37
C ALA A 516 9.54 -12.87 14.21
N ILE A 517 10.37 -11.82 14.25
CA ILE A 517 11.84 -11.89 14.19
C ILE A 517 12.41 -12.65 15.40
N GLU A 518 11.88 -12.43 16.61
CA GLU A 518 12.35 -13.10 17.84
C GLU A 518 11.95 -14.58 17.87
N THR A 519 10.75 -14.90 17.39
CA THR A 519 10.20 -16.26 17.46
C THR A 519 10.63 -17.17 16.30
N HIS A 520 11.19 -16.60 15.22
CA HIS A 520 11.61 -17.35 14.04
C HIS A 520 13.10 -17.12 13.73
N LYS A 521 13.79 -18.19 13.33
CA LYS A 521 15.18 -18.06 12.88
C LYS A 521 15.23 -17.49 11.47
N PRO A 522 16.24 -16.64 11.15
CA PRO A 522 16.48 -16.21 9.78
C PRO A 522 16.63 -17.38 8.82
N VAL A 523 15.99 -17.29 7.66
CA VAL A 523 15.94 -18.36 6.65
C VAL A 523 17.13 -18.31 5.68
N ALA A 524 17.75 -17.14 5.55
CA ALA A 524 18.90 -16.91 4.69
C ALA A 524 19.76 -15.73 5.16
N VAL A 525 20.98 -15.70 4.64
CA VAL A 525 21.88 -14.56 4.69
C VAL A 525 22.19 -14.16 3.25
N VAL A 526 22.03 -12.89 2.91
CA VAL A 526 22.21 -12.36 1.55
C VAL A 526 23.04 -11.08 1.56
N THR A 527 23.57 -10.71 0.40
CA THR A 527 24.28 -9.46 0.17
C THR A 527 24.00 -8.95 -1.25
N ASN A 528 24.54 -7.79 -1.62
CA ASN A 528 24.39 -7.17 -2.95
C ASN A 528 22.92 -7.03 -3.39
N LEU A 529 22.06 -6.51 -2.51
CA LEU A 529 20.70 -6.14 -2.92
C LEU A 529 20.78 -5.09 -4.04
N PRO A 530 19.92 -5.16 -5.07
CA PRO A 530 19.87 -4.15 -6.11
C PRO A 530 19.44 -2.81 -5.52
N GLU A 531 19.85 -1.71 -6.16
CA GLU A 531 19.27 -0.40 -5.88
C GLU A 531 17.93 -0.26 -6.61
N THR A 532 16.85 -0.29 -5.84
CA THR A 532 15.47 -0.27 -6.36
C THR A 532 14.49 0.13 -5.25
N SER A 533 13.21 0.15 -5.57
CA SER A 533 12.11 0.34 -4.62
C SER A 533 11.01 -0.70 -4.87
N TRP A 534 9.93 -0.68 -4.08
CA TRP A 534 8.74 -1.49 -4.35
C TRP A 534 8.05 -1.19 -5.69
N ALA A 535 8.45 -0.12 -6.39
CA ALA A 535 8.04 0.18 -7.76
C ALA A 535 8.94 -0.50 -8.83
N LEU A 536 9.82 -1.43 -8.40
CA LEU A 536 10.76 -2.20 -9.22
C LEU A 536 11.87 -1.37 -9.90
N ASN A 537 11.97 -0.08 -9.59
CA ASN A 537 13.04 0.85 -9.99
C ASN A 537 12.79 2.23 -9.34
N LEU A 538 13.73 3.17 -9.54
CA LEU A 538 13.62 4.54 -9.02
C LEU A 538 13.08 5.57 -10.04
N ASN A 539 12.60 5.14 -11.21
CA ASN A 539 12.14 6.07 -12.27
C ASN A 539 10.91 6.89 -11.86
N ASN A 540 10.12 6.38 -10.91
CA ASN A 540 8.99 7.12 -10.38
C ASN A 540 9.39 8.39 -9.61
N TRP A 541 10.68 8.56 -9.28
CA TRP A 541 11.24 9.77 -8.67
C TRP A 541 12.33 10.42 -9.54
N ASN A 542 12.97 9.64 -10.43
CA ASN A 542 14.07 10.13 -11.27
C ASN A 542 14.08 9.50 -12.67
N ASN A 543 13.22 9.98 -13.57
CA ASN A 543 13.12 9.51 -14.97
C ASN A 543 13.49 10.58 -16.02
N GLY A 544 14.08 11.70 -15.60
CA GLY A 544 14.42 12.81 -16.48
C GLY A 544 13.23 13.69 -16.92
N TYR A 545 12.04 13.49 -16.37
CA TYR A 545 10.92 14.42 -16.59
C TYR A 545 11.33 15.85 -16.16
N PRO A 546 11.12 16.90 -17.00
CA PRO A 546 11.64 18.24 -16.73
C PRO A 546 11.32 18.79 -15.35
N GLY A 547 10.10 18.55 -14.84
CA GLY A 547 9.71 19.00 -13.50
C GLY A 547 10.49 18.31 -12.37
N LYS A 548 10.80 17.01 -12.49
CA LYS A 548 11.61 16.28 -11.50
C LYS A 548 13.07 16.71 -11.56
N THR A 549 13.60 16.87 -12.78
CA THR A 549 14.97 17.38 -13.00
C THR A 549 15.15 18.76 -12.39
N GLU A 550 14.15 19.63 -12.51
CA GLU A 550 14.18 20.97 -11.92
C GLU A 550 14.19 20.92 -10.38
N ILE A 551 13.37 20.06 -9.76
CA ILE A 551 13.39 19.84 -8.30
C ILE A 551 14.79 19.37 -7.85
N TRP A 552 15.34 18.32 -8.48
CA TRP A 552 16.65 17.79 -8.13
C TRP A 552 17.78 18.82 -8.31
N TYR A 553 17.74 19.61 -9.39
CA TYR A 553 18.70 20.68 -9.62
C TYR A 553 18.60 21.78 -8.54
N SER A 554 17.38 22.21 -8.23
CA SER A 554 17.15 23.26 -7.22
C SER A 554 17.59 22.79 -5.83
N LEU A 555 17.29 21.54 -5.48
CA LEU A 555 17.71 20.92 -4.22
C LEU A 555 19.24 20.88 -4.10
N ALA A 556 19.94 20.40 -5.13
CA ALA A 556 21.40 20.36 -5.13
C ALA A 556 22.03 21.75 -4.98
N LEU A 557 21.49 22.76 -5.69
CA LEU A 557 21.96 24.13 -5.61
C LEU A 557 21.72 24.76 -4.22
N ALA A 558 20.52 24.58 -3.66
CA ALA A 558 20.19 25.06 -2.33
C ALA A 558 21.10 24.44 -1.26
N ARG A 559 21.36 23.13 -1.37
CA ARG A 559 22.29 22.42 -0.48
C ARG A 559 23.71 22.97 -0.60
N GLU A 560 24.21 23.24 -1.80
CA GLU A 560 25.55 23.82 -1.99
C GLU A 560 25.68 25.16 -1.26
N TYR A 561 24.71 26.05 -1.46
CA TYR A 561 24.66 27.35 -0.78
C TYR A 561 24.60 27.18 0.74
N LEU A 562 23.73 26.29 1.23
CA LEU A 562 23.54 26.06 2.66
C LEU A 562 24.78 25.46 3.31
N VAL A 563 25.43 24.48 2.70
CA VAL A 563 26.69 23.89 3.19
C VAL A 563 27.80 24.93 3.22
N ALA A 564 27.96 25.73 2.16
CA ALA A 564 28.96 26.77 2.09
C ALA A 564 28.75 27.83 3.18
N PHE A 565 27.50 28.28 3.36
CA PHE A 565 27.15 29.25 4.41
C PHE A 565 27.32 28.67 5.81
N THR A 566 26.89 27.43 6.04
CA THR A 566 27.03 26.71 7.33
C THR A 566 28.49 26.58 7.74
N LYS A 567 29.38 26.22 6.79
CA LYS A 567 30.84 26.22 7.00
C LYS A 567 31.35 27.63 7.31
N ALA A 568 30.88 28.64 6.57
CA ALA A 568 31.31 30.03 6.75
C ALA A 568 30.93 30.57 8.13
N VAL A 569 29.83 30.14 8.75
CA VAL A 569 29.46 30.56 10.12
C VAL A 569 30.04 29.65 11.20
N GLY A 570 30.78 28.60 10.83
CA GLY A 570 31.37 27.63 11.76
C GLY A 570 30.34 26.73 12.44
N ALA A 571 29.19 26.48 11.80
CA ALA A 571 28.15 25.59 12.28
C ALA A 571 28.32 24.16 11.74
N GLN A 572 27.61 23.21 12.35
CA GLN A 572 27.59 21.81 11.92
C GLN A 572 26.74 21.65 10.65
N ILE A 573 27.26 20.90 9.69
CA ILE A 573 26.55 20.49 8.46
C ILE A 573 25.64 19.32 8.81
N SER A 574 24.45 19.29 8.21
CA SER A 574 23.44 18.26 8.46
C SER A 574 23.12 18.10 9.96
N PRO A 575 22.80 19.18 10.70
CA PRO A 575 22.48 19.07 12.11
C PRO A 575 21.13 18.35 12.31
N VAL A 576 20.98 17.66 13.43
CA VAL A 576 19.66 17.31 13.97
C VAL A 576 18.96 18.61 14.36
N VAL A 577 17.76 18.84 13.82
CA VAL A 577 17.05 20.11 13.94
C VAL A 577 15.99 20.02 15.05
N PRO A 578 16.01 20.90 16.08
CA PRO A 578 14.92 20.99 17.04
C PRO A 578 13.66 21.59 16.40
N LEU A 579 12.52 20.90 16.49
CA LEU A 579 11.28 21.30 15.81
C LEU A 579 10.15 21.63 16.81
N PRO A 580 10.10 22.87 17.33
CA PRO A 580 8.99 23.29 18.16
C PRO A 580 7.67 23.36 17.35
N PHE A 581 6.58 22.88 17.94
CA PHE A 581 5.26 22.79 17.30
C PHE A 581 4.50 24.12 17.17
N ASN A 582 5.02 25.22 17.71
CA ASN A 582 4.38 26.55 17.70
C ASN A 582 5.02 27.55 16.73
N THR A 583 6.02 27.12 15.97
CA THR A 583 6.67 27.93 14.92
C THR A 583 6.83 27.19 13.61
N THR A 584 6.10 26.09 13.41
CA THR A 584 6.17 25.25 12.21
C THR A 584 6.06 26.09 10.92
N PRO A 585 6.94 25.91 9.92
CA PRO A 585 8.01 24.92 9.78
C PRO A 585 9.39 25.39 10.25
N ASN A 586 9.46 26.52 10.98
CA ASN A 586 10.70 27.10 11.47
C ASN A 586 11.23 26.39 12.72
N SER A 587 12.56 26.37 12.85
CA SER A 587 13.27 25.86 14.01
C SER A 587 13.68 26.99 14.97
N THR A 588 14.41 26.62 16.03
CA THR A 588 14.85 27.49 17.13
C THR A 588 15.82 28.60 16.72
N ASN A 589 16.44 28.50 15.55
CA ASN A 589 17.24 29.58 14.97
C ASN A 589 17.23 29.54 13.43
N PRO A 590 17.62 30.64 12.76
CA PRO A 590 17.54 30.72 11.30
C PRO A 590 18.39 29.68 10.54
N ILE A 591 19.56 29.26 11.05
CA ILE A 591 20.38 28.24 10.37
C ILE A 591 19.68 26.88 10.44
N TYR A 592 19.16 26.51 11.61
CA TYR A 592 18.37 25.29 11.77
C TYR A 592 17.08 25.32 10.94
N THR A 593 16.42 26.48 10.82
CA THR A 593 15.30 26.65 9.89
C THR A 593 15.71 26.32 8.46
N LEU A 594 16.84 26.84 7.97
CA LEU A 594 17.29 26.56 6.60
C LEU A 594 17.66 25.09 6.39
N TRP A 595 18.23 24.42 7.39
CA TRP A 595 18.46 22.97 7.35
C TRP A 595 17.15 22.19 7.33
N ASN A 596 16.15 22.61 8.11
CA ASN A 596 14.82 22.00 8.05
C ASN A 596 14.20 22.14 6.67
N TYR A 597 14.32 23.32 6.05
CA TYR A 597 13.81 23.58 4.71
C TYR A 597 14.46 22.67 3.67
N LEU A 598 15.75 22.37 3.83
CA LEU A 598 16.43 21.42 2.97
C LEU A 598 15.85 20.01 3.15
N TYR A 599 15.72 19.53 4.39
CA TYR A 599 15.18 18.20 4.66
C TYR A 599 13.74 18.04 4.17
N ILE A 600 12.92 19.10 4.31
CA ILE A 600 11.58 19.13 3.71
C ILE A 600 11.67 18.92 2.20
N ALA A 601 12.53 19.67 1.51
CA ALA A 601 12.70 19.58 0.05
C ALA A 601 13.31 18.24 -0.43
N GLU A 602 13.90 17.43 0.46
CA GLU A 602 14.41 16.07 0.16
C GLU A 602 13.30 15.00 0.13
N GLY A 603 12.08 15.33 0.59
CA GLY A 603 10.96 14.39 0.63
C GLY A 603 10.62 13.75 -0.72
N SER A 604 10.28 12.45 -0.71
CA SER A 604 10.02 11.70 -1.94
C SER A 604 8.77 12.17 -2.69
N ASP A 605 7.77 12.69 -1.97
CA ASP A 605 6.46 13.10 -2.52
C ASP A 605 6.57 14.10 -3.67
N TRP A 606 7.50 15.05 -3.56
CA TRP A 606 7.66 16.13 -4.52
C TRP A 606 7.93 15.58 -5.91
N THR A 607 8.80 14.57 -6.00
CA THR A 607 9.18 13.96 -7.28
C THR A 607 8.26 12.82 -7.68
N TRP A 608 7.62 12.13 -6.72
CA TRP A 608 6.57 11.15 -6.98
C TRP A 608 5.38 11.79 -7.71
N GLN A 609 4.91 12.93 -7.22
CA GLN A 609 3.73 13.64 -7.73
C GLN A 609 4.01 14.43 -9.01
N THR A 610 5.26 14.86 -9.23
CA THR A 610 5.61 15.73 -10.36
C THR A 610 5.78 14.96 -11.68
N GLY A 611 4.71 14.85 -12.46
CA GLY A 611 4.72 14.20 -13.78
C GLY A 611 4.52 12.68 -13.69
N PRO A 612 4.89 11.90 -14.72
CA PRO A 612 4.61 10.48 -14.76
C PRO A 612 5.32 9.71 -13.62
N PRO A 613 4.68 8.69 -13.02
CA PRO A 613 3.37 8.14 -13.42
C PRO A 613 2.14 8.89 -12.87
N ASN A 614 2.31 9.75 -11.86
CA ASN A 614 1.18 10.19 -11.03
C ASN A 614 0.44 11.44 -11.55
N TYR A 615 1.16 12.43 -12.09
CA TYR A 615 0.59 13.72 -12.52
C TYR A 615 -0.22 14.42 -11.42
N GLY A 616 0.36 14.48 -10.23
CA GLY A 616 -0.22 15.16 -9.09
C GLY A 616 -0.40 16.67 -9.31
N PRO A 617 -1.11 17.34 -8.38
CA PRO A 617 -1.29 18.78 -8.41
C PRO A 617 0.02 19.57 -8.56
N ALA A 618 -0.04 20.68 -9.31
CA ALA A 618 1.15 21.49 -9.60
C ALA A 618 1.84 22.07 -8.35
N TRP A 619 1.12 22.18 -7.22
CA TRP A 619 1.66 22.70 -5.97
C TRP A 619 2.75 21.80 -5.38
N PHE A 620 2.73 20.48 -5.59
CA PHE A 620 3.79 19.58 -5.12
C PHE A 620 5.17 19.98 -5.62
N LYS A 621 5.26 20.29 -6.93
CA LYS A 621 6.49 20.82 -7.51
C LYS A 621 6.83 22.18 -6.92
N GLN A 622 5.84 23.08 -6.84
CA GLN A 622 6.05 24.45 -6.39
C GLN A 622 6.54 24.51 -4.95
N GLN A 623 6.05 23.68 -4.05
CA GLN A 623 6.43 23.70 -2.65
C GLN A 623 7.90 23.30 -2.46
N ALA A 624 8.37 22.23 -3.13
CA ALA A 624 9.79 21.86 -3.11
C ALA A 624 10.68 23.02 -3.60
N LEU A 625 10.25 23.69 -4.68
CA LEU A 625 10.96 24.86 -5.20
C LEU A 625 10.92 26.04 -4.21
N SER A 626 9.77 26.34 -3.59
CA SER A 626 9.63 27.40 -2.58
C SER A 626 10.59 27.24 -1.41
N TYR A 627 10.77 26.01 -0.91
CA TYR A 627 11.74 25.73 0.16
C TYR A 627 13.18 25.95 -0.29
N THR A 628 13.56 25.44 -1.47
CA THR A 628 14.92 25.64 -2.02
C THR A 628 15.22 27.11 -2.34
N ASP A 629 14.23 27.85 -2.87
CA ASP A 629 14.32 29.28 -3.13
C ASP A 629 14.43 30.09 -1.84
N ALA A 630 13.67 29.72 -0.79
CA ALA A 630 13.75 30.36 0.51
C ALA A 630 15.16 30.25 1.11
N ILE A 631 15.82 29.10 0.97
CA ILE A 631 17.21 28.89 1.39
C ILE A 631 18.15 29.84 0.64
N ILE A 632 18.13 29.79 -0.69
CA ILE A 632 19.04 30.57 -1.54
C ILE A 632 18.83 32.07 -1.34
N ASN A 633 17.58 32.53 -1.33
CA ASN A 633 17.23 33.94 -1.15
C ASN A 633 17.64 34.46 0.23
N THR A 634 17.43 33.66 1.29
CA THR A 634 17.84 34.03 2.65
C THR A 634 19.35 34.16 2.74
N ILE A 635 20.11 33.18 2.24
CA ILE A 635 21.57 33.21 2.25
C ILE A 635 22.10 34.37 1.43
N ASN A 636 21.57 34.61 0.23
CA ASN A 636 21.97 35.76 -0.60
C ASN A 636 21.69 37.09 0.12
N GLY A 637 20.52 37.24 0.73
CA GLY A 637 20.16 38.42 1.53
C GLY A 637 21.10 38.62 2.72
N TRP A 638 21.56 37.55 3.35
CA TRP A 638 22.57 37.61 4.41
C TRP A 638 23.95 38.00 3.86
N LEU A 639 24.41 37.37 2.78
CA LEU A 639 25.71 37.66 2.19
C LEU A 639 25.80 39.10 1.66
N GLN A 640 24.71 39.70 1.20
CA GLN A 640 24.65 41.12 0.82
C GLN A 640 24.95 42.09 1.98
N GLN A 641 24.81 41.64 3.24
CA GLN A 641 25.18 42.43 4.42
C GLN A 641 26.68 42.42 4.69
N VAL A 642 27.44 41.54 4.02
CA VAL A 642 28.90 41.50 4.06
C VAL A 642 29.43 42.33 2.89
N ARG A 643 30.11 43.44 3.18
CA ARG A 643 30.58 44.36 2.12
C ARG A 643 31.98 44.88 2.36
N LEU A 644 32.74 45.04 1.28
CA LEU A 644 33.95 45.84 1.29
C LEU A 644 33.58 47.31 1.52
N VAL A 645 33.99 47.86 2.66
CA VAL A 645 33.76 49.27 3.01
C VAL A 645 34.78 50.17 2.34
N LYS A 646 36.06 49.75 2.41
CA LYS A 646 37.17 50.53 1.92
C LYS A 646 38.34 49.62 1.60
N TYR A 647 39.10 49.98 0.57
CA TYR A 647 40.46 49.48 0.38
C TYR A 647 41.44 50.65 0.39
N VAL A 648 42.65 50.41 0.87
CA VAL A 648 43.75 51.38 0.82
C VAL A 648 45.00 50.66 0.36
N ASP A 649 45.65 51.20 -0.67
CA ASP A 649 46.98 50.79 -1.09
C ASP A 649 48.02 51.65 -0.35
N VAL A 650 48.86 51.02 0.46
CA VAL A 650 49.95 51.69 1.18
C VAL A 650 51.19 50.80 1.20
N ASN A 651 52.31 51.28 0.65
CA ASN A 651 53.63 50.63 0.73
C ASN A 651 53.64 49.16 0.24
N ASN A 652 53.10 48.90 -0.96
CA ASN A 652 52.96 47.54 -1.54
C ASN A 652 52.09 46.59 -0.70
N VAL A 653 51.11 47.12 0.04
CA VAL A 653 50.16 46.34 0.85
C VAL A 653 48.75 46.87 0.59
N VAL A 654 47.83 45.97 0.25
CA VAL A 654 46.41 46.30 0.14
C VAL A 654 45.74 46.01 1.49
N VAL A 655 45.24 47.05 2.14
CA VAL A 655 44.46 46.94 3.37
C VAL A 655 42.99 46.96 3.01
N LEU A 656 42.29 45.89 3.36
CA LEU A 656 40.85 45.74 3.11
C LEU A 656 40.09 45.94 4.43
N GLN A 657 39.07 46.78 4.37
CA GLN A 657 38.13 47.00 5.47
C GLN A 657 36.80 46.40 5.07
N ILE A 658 36.47 45.25 5.67
CA ILE A 658 35.25 44.52 5.36
C ILE A 658 34.29 44.67 6.54
N TYR A 659 33.04 45.00 6.24
CA TYR A 659 31.96 45.04 7.21
C TYR A 659 31.19 43.72 7.15
N ASN A 660 31.09 43.05 8.29
CA ASN A 660 30.18 41.93 8.48
C ASN A 660 28.91 42.47 9.16
N GLY A 661 27.81 42.55 8.42
CA GLY A 661 26.51 42.96 8.95
C GLY A 661 25.71 41.84 9.61
N LEU A 662 26.20 40.61 9.57
CA LEU A 662 25.51 39.45 10.14
C LEU A 662 25.75 39.35 11.65
N ASN A 663 24.82 38.68 12.34
CA ASN A 663 24.95 38.34 13.75
C ASN A 663 25.84 37.09 14.00
N TYR A 664 26.57 36.64 12.97
CA TYR A 664 27.42 35.46 13.00
C TYR A 664 28.89 35.84 12.79
N THR A 665 29.80 35.13 13.46
CA THR A 665 31.22 35.20 13.09
C THR A 665 31.42 34.44 11.80
N LEU A 666 32.07 35.07 10.82
CA LEU A 666 32.32 34.47 9.51
C LEU A 666 33.77 34.04 9.38
N TYR A 667 33.97 32.79 8.98
CA TYR A 667 35.23 32.16 8.60
C TYR A 667 35.26 32.04 7.08
N LEU A 668 35.95 32.97 6.42
CA LEU A 668 35.94 33.08 4.96
C LEU A 668 37.33 32.89 4.38
N THR A 669 37.37 32.57 3.08
CA THR A 669 38.58 32.73 2.28
C THR A 669 38.42 33.97 1.41
N LEU A 670 39.17 35.01 1.72
CA LEU A 670 39.24 36.22 0.92
C LEU A 670 40.11 35.97 -0.31
N VAL A 671 39.52 36.12 -1.49
CA VAL A 671 40.22 35.98 -2.76
C VAL A 671 40.32 37.35 -3.42
N VAL A 672 41.54 37.77 -3.76
CA VAL A 672 41.81 38.96 -4.57
C VAL A 672 42.42 38.50 -5.89
N SER A 673 41.77 38.81 -7.01
CA SER A 673 42.20 38.42 -8.34
C SER A 673 42.20 39.60 -9.30
N ASN A 674 43.20 39.65 -10.19
CA ASN A 674 43.24 40.59 -11.32
C ASN A 674 42.89 39.91 -12.66
N GLY A 675 42.34 38.70 -12.62
CA GLY A 675 42.01 37.89 -13.80
C GLY A 675 43.17 37.05 -14.35
N THR A 676 44.42 37.34 -13.97
CA THR A 676 45.60 36.53 -14.33
C THR A 676 46.25 35.86 -13.12
N TYR A 677 46.24 36.53 -11.97
CA TYR A 677 46.77 36.04 -10.70
C TYR A 677 45.71 36.20 -9.61
N ALA A 678 45.64 35.22 -8.71
CA ALA A 678 44.78 35.25 -7.54
C ALA A 678 45.58 34.96 -6.27
N ILE A 679 45.33 35.75 -5.22
CA ILE A 679 45.77 35.46 -3.86
C ILE A 679 44.56 35.09 -3.01
N ALA A 680 44.71 34.08 -2.16
CA ALA A 680 43.68 33.62 -1.24
C ALA A 680 44.21 33.67 0.19
N LYS A 681 43.41 34.19 1.12
CA LYS A 681 43.75 34.24 2.55
C LYS A 681 42.54 33.92 3.40
N SER A 682 42.71 33.07 4.41
CA SER A 682 41.66 32.82 5.41
C SER A 682 41.52 34.02 6.34
N VAL A 683 40.29 34.44 6.56
CA VAL A 683 39.92 35.66 7.31
C VAL A 683 38.79 35.35 8.29
N VAL A 684 38.75 36.06 9.41
CA VAL A 684 37.67 35.91 10.40
C VAL A 684 37.00 37.25 10.62
N LEU A 685 35.73 37.37 10.21
CA LEU A 685 34.96 38.60 10.34
C LEU A 685 33.98 38.47 11.50
N LYS A 686 34.20 39.23 12.58
CA LYS A 686 33.29 39.26 13.73
C LYS A 686 32.01 40.06 13.44
N PRO A 687 30.88 39.75 14.11
CA PRO A 687 29.65 40.55 14.05
C PRO A 687 29.89 42.03 14.43
N PRO A 688 28.96 42.93 14.09
CA PRO A 688 29.02 44.32 14.54
C PRO A 688 29.11 44.40 16.07
N GLN A 689 30.15 45.05 16.60
CA GLN A 689 30.21 45.34 18.04
C GLN A 689 29.31 46.54 18.35
N HIS A 690 28.25 46.33 19.13
CA HIS A 690 27.51 47.43 19.77
C HIS A 690 28.34 47.96 20.95
N ASP A 691 29.19 48.96 20.72
CA ASP A 691 29.96 49.59 21.79
C ASP A 691 29.08 50.56 22.61
N HIS A 692 28.35 50.02 23.59
CA HIS A 692 27.56 50.81 24.54
C HIS A 692 28.40 51.74 25.43
N ASN A 693 29.73 51.56 25.49
CA ASN A 693 30.59 52.35 26.37
C ASN A 693 31.12 53.65 25.73
N THR A 694 31.00 53.82 24.41
CA THR A 694 31.46 55.04 23.74
C THR A 694 30.50 56.24 23.87
N CYS A 695 29.18 56.05 24.00
CA CYS A 695 28.26 57.22 24.03
C CYS A 695 28.22 57.91 25.42
N ASN A 696 28.69 57.26 26.51
CA ASN A 696 28.83 57.89 27.83
C ASN A 696 30.06 58.81 27.96
N ARG A 697 31.11 58.63 27.16
CA ARG A 697 32.26 59.57 27.13
C ARG A 697 32.04 60.81 26.26
N TYR A 698 31.00 60.81 25.40
CA TYR A 698 30.74 61.90 24.45
C TYR A 698 29.52 62.78 24.78
N ARG A 699 28.94 62.68 25.99
CA ARG A 699 27.82 63.52 26.46
C ARG A 699 28.15 65.02 26.65
N LYS A 700 29.29 65.53 26.15
CA LYS A 700 29.63 66.97 26.16
C LYS A 700 29.72 67.64 24.78
N ARG A 701 29.46 66.94 23.67
CA ARG A 701 29.31 67.58 22.34
C ARG A 701 28.19 66.87 21.57
N ASN A 702 27.24 67.66 21.05
CA ASN A 702 25.96 67.24 20.46
C ASN A 702 26.02 66.38 19.18
N HIS A 703 27.01 65.50 18.98
CA HIS A 703 27.03 64.49 17.92
C HIS A 703 27.66 63.20 18.47
N CYS A 704 26.91 62.09 18.55
CA CYS A 704 27.47 60.74 18.68
C CYS A 704 27.69 60.26 17.23
N PRO A 705 28.94 60.19 16.71
CA PRO A 705 29.18 59.59 15.41
C PRO A 705 29.00 58.08 15.55
N THR A 706 28.30 57.47 14.61
CA THR A 706 28.18 56.01 14.47
C THR A 706 29.58 55.42 14.28
N ILE A 707 30.23 54.99 15.36
CA ILE A 707 31.50 54.26 15.26
C ILE A 707 31.15 52.82 14.83
N LEU A 708 31.17 52.60 13.52
CA LEU A 708 31.17 51.28 12.90
C LEU A 708 32.50 50.60 13.26
N ALA A 709 32.47 49.70 14.24
CA ALA A 709 33.57 48.78 14.49
C ALA A 709 33.80 47.96 13.21
N SER A 710 34.91 48.23 12.53
CA SER A 710 35.30 47.57 11.29
C SER A 710 36.62 46.88 11.52
N GLN A 711 36.70 45.61 11.13
CA GLN A 711 37.94 44.85 11.27
C GLN A 711 38.87 45.21 10.11
N ARG A 712 40.11 45.59 10.45
CA ARG A 712 41.18 45.86 9.48
C ARG A 712 42.01 44.61 9.34
N GLU A 713 41.93 43.97 8.18
CA GLU A 713 42.86 42.90 7.84
C GLU A 713 43.91 43.39 6.85
N ARG A 714 45.17 43.03 7.12
CA ARG A 714 46.31 43.35 6.25
C ARG A 714 46.63 42.12 5.39
N ALA A 715 46.57 42.26 4.07
CA ALA A 715 47.13 41.32 3.12
C ALA A 715 48.38 41.95 2.51
N ARG A 716 49.54 41.29 2.66
CA ARG A 716 50.80 41.67 2.01
C ARG A 716 50.87 41.00 0.66
#